data_AF-A0A210PMI7-F1
#
_entry.id   AF-A0A210PMI7-F1
#
_cell.length_a   1.000
_cell.length_b   1.000
_cell.length_c   1.000
_cell.angle_alpha   90.00
_cell.angle_beta   90.00
_cell.angle_gamma   90.00
#
_symmetry.space_group_name_H-M   'P 1'
#
loop_
_entity.id
_entity.type
_entity.pdbx_description
1 polymer ?
#
loop_
_entity_poly.entity_id
_entity_poly.type
_entity_poly.pdbx_seq_one_letter_code
_entity_poly.pdbx_strand_id
1 'polypeptide(L)'
;MVGREMKILLFLSLCVLVHMQEYECPTKCVCFRTTVRCMFLQLDTIPSPLPPDTTVLDLRFNTIRDIPSGSFIGLNSLSTLLLNNNAIQRLLDGAFDGLPELKYLFMHNNNISSLPEGLFDNTPKLQRLRLDENPVRCDCDLLWVSRLVQRRRPRVQITGTCHSPQRLLNRPIGTLNERQFNCGRYVAPVLTRQPVDHEAVEGSTSMFRCTGTGTPTPVISWFKDDELLALDDRVQVYELGALLRFSRVVYADQGVYTCKLTNTAGTTEAGAELRITQPTQTQEFPANVEVETFVGTNSLLECATDDFIPQYRWIKDQELLQSGPKYSFQGNRLVIRNIVPADAGKYECFAEGTVGFNRKAVLLKVKGDDRTFDGDVFVRQAIREATNRVNVAINDTQRHLFDRSRQHTVQDLIAIFRYPAAEALELARAEEIFEQTLDIIVRHVREGHNYDLDTTGDSYRDIISPGHLTLIANMSGCFANPRITKCSNMCYHKKYRTMDGTCNNLQEPLNGATVTAFSRLLPPIYENGFNTPVGWSTSKQYNGVHLPSPRLVSSFLMSTDHVTEDETSTHMLMQWGQFADHDITLTPQSISYARFSDGRRCNETCDNEYPCFPIPVPRSDSRIQSHPCLGFARSSAMCNSGSTSIFYKTFSARQQINAITAFIDASNVYGSSEFDIQRLRELTNSRGLLREGPVSTNRKRLLPFDNSGFLDHADCQIEPSKQHVPCFRAGDHRVNEHLALTAMHTLWMRQHNHVANGLGKINVHWDGNMIFHEARKIIGSMMQHITYNHWLPNIIGPRGMDMLGPYKGYDPKVDPTITNEFATAAMRFGHALVQPVIFRLNASFYPISEGNLQLHKAFFSPYRLLEEGGIDPLLRGMFAVSAKKRMPSEMMNSELTEKLFSLANVVAQDLASLNIQRGRDHGLPFYNAYRELCGMSRAASFADFQSEITSSDIRDKLQALYGHPDNIDLFVGGMSETPLPGAKVGPTFMCILVDQFKRIREGDRFWYENPNMYDPEQIHAIKQTTLARVICDSSDSIDRVQQDVFARVDNYTQYLPCNKIPSINLKVWSECCADCNDAGDFQTLTSKFQRAATPRQSHREDREHVLDRENQGGGYQNTMASLQNMKEGMSVMESRMEGMEGTINSLTKTLKYLRRKMKKMHRHMKKHPMSGCLDEERVFRSENQRWRIHDCKDCICKGGRIECETQMCPLPTCDSPRKISSQCCPVC
;
A
#
# COMPACT_ATOMS: atom_id res chain seq x y z
N MET A 1 23.78 68.36 -6.13
CA MET A 1 23.92 67.03 -6.76
C MET A 1 23.31 65.87 -5.96
N VAL A 2 22.66 66.11 -4.81
CA VAL A 2 22.11 65.05 -3.93
C VAL A 2 20.69 64.58 -4.31
N GLY A 3 19.98 65.31 -5.18
CA GLY A 3 18.58 65.00 -5.55
C GLY A 3 18.39 64.05 -6.75
N ARG A 4 19.44 63.74 -7.53
CA ARG A 4 19.35 62.88 -8.72
C ARG A 4 19.69 61.41 -8.42
N GLU A 5 20.52 61.14 -7.42
CA GLU A 5 20.85 59.78 -6.97
C GLU A 5 19.75 59.15 -6.09
N MET A 6 19.01 59.96 -5.32
CA MET A 6 17.92 59.44 -4.49
C MET A 6 16.69 58.98 -5.31
N LYS A 7 16.48 59.56 -6.50
CA LYS A 7 15.45 59.09 -7.45
C LYS A 7 15.84 57.78 -8.16
N ILE A 8 17.14 57.53 -8.36
CA ILE A 8 17.64 56.28 -8.96
C ILE A 8 17.61 55.13 -7.94
N LEU A 9 17.92 55.40 -6.66
CA LEU A 9 17.79 54.39 -5.60
C LEU A 9 16.33 54.07 -5.23
N LEU A 10 15.40 55.03 -5.29
CA LEU A 10 13.97 54.73 -5.11
C LEU A 10 13.38 53.95 -6.31
N PHE A 11 13.81 54.22 -7.55
CA PHE A 11 13.41 53.42 -8.71
C PHE A 11 13.98 51.99 -8.67
N LEU A 12 15.21 51.81 -8.18
CA LEU A 12 15.82 50.48 -7.98
C LEU A 12 15.19 49.73 -6.80
N SER A 13 14.78 50.41 -5.73
CA SER A 13 14.10 49.77 -4.59
C SER A 13 12.65 49.36 -4.92
N LEU A 14 11.94 50.14 -5.75
CA LEU A 14 10.62 49.74 -6.27
C LEU A 14 10.70 48.61 -7.30
N CYS A 15 11.81 48.46 -8.04
CA CYS A 15 11.99 47.29 -8.92
C CYS A 15 12.36 46.01 -8.16
N VAL A 16 13.00 46.12 -6.99
CA VAL A 16 13.36 44.95 -6.16
C VAL A 16 12.20 44.49 -5.25
N LEU A 17 11.22 45.35 -4.96
CA LEU A 17 10.04 45.01 -4.17
C LEU A 17 8.89 44.35 -4.97
N VAL A 18 9.05 44.11 -6.27
CA VAL A 18 8.02 43.44 -7.09
C VAL A 18 8.19 41.91 -7.18
N HIS A 19 9.28 41.28 -6.73
CA HIS A 19 9.43 39.82 -6.84
C HIS A 19 9.97 39.13 -5.57
N MET A 20 9.19 39.15 -4.49
CA MET A 20 9.18 38.05 -3.51
C MET A 20 7.75 37.77 -3.09
N GLN A 21 7.04 37.10 -4.00
CA GLN A 21 5.82 36.37 -3.69
C GLN A 21 6.27 35.03 -3.10
N GLU A 22 6.05 34.80 -1.80
CA GLU A 22 6.15 33.44 -1.24
C GLU A 22 5.01 32.62 -1.86
N TYR A 23 5.35 31.70 -2.77
CA TYR A 23 4.36 30.79 -3.36
C TYR A 23 4.09 29.66 -2.37
N GLU A 24 2.87 29.59 -1.85
CA GLU A 24 2.45 28.52 -0.93
C GLU A 24 2.30 27.18 -1.66
N CYS A 25 2.60 26.09 -0.94
CA CYS A 25 2.40 24.73 -1.43
C CYS A 25 0.91 24.44 -1.66
N PRO A 26 0.50 23.77 -2.76
CA PRO A 26 -0.89 23.40 -2.96
C PRO A 26 -1.43 22.57 -1.78
N THR A 27 -2.65 22.88 -1.32
CA THR A 27 -3.23 22.37 -0.06
C THR A 27 -3.34 20.84 0.05
N LYS A 28 -3.45 20.14 -1.08
CA LYS A 28 -3.47 18.67 -1.13
C LYS A 28 -2.09 18.04 -1.34
N CYS A 29 -1.09 18.84 -1.70
CA CYS A 29 0.24 18.38 -2.06
C CYS A 29 1.24 18.57 -0.91
N VAL A 30 2.34 17.82 -0.96
CA VAL A 30 3.46 17.95 -0.04
C VAL A 30 4.63 18.59 -0.77
N CYS A 31 5.03 19.78 -0.33
CA CYS A 31 6.19 20.48 -0.87
C CYS A 31 7.37 20.38 0.10
N PHE A 32 8.52 19.96 -0.43
CA PHE A 32 9.76 19.92 0.33
C PHE A 32 10.87 20.53 -0.51
N ARG A 33 11.40 21.68 -0.06
CA ARG A 33 12.32 22.51 -0.85
C ARG A 33 11.69 22.81 -2.22
N THR A 34 12.36 22.48 -3.31
CA THR A 34 11.91 22.66 -4.69
C THR A 34 11.19 21.42 -5.26
N THR A 35 10.80 20.45 -4.43
CA THR A 35 10.05 19.27 -4.87
C THR A 35 8.59 19.37 -4.43
N VAL A 36 7.67 19.25 -5.38
CA VAL A 36 6.22 19.25 -5.14
C VAL A 36 5.67 17.87 -5.43
N ARG A 37 5.07 17.21 -4.42
CA ARG A 37 4.50 15.86 -4.53
C ARG A 37 2.99 15.90 -4.35
N CYS A 38 2.29 15.46 -5.40
CA CYS A 38 0.85 15.47 -5.53
C CYS A 38 0.34 14.09 -6.00
N MET A 39 0.83 12.99 -5.41
CA MET A 39 0.50 11.62 -5.83
C MET A 39 -0.60 10.99 -4.97
N PHE A 40 -1.43 10.10 -5.55
CA PHE A 40 -2.54 9.40 -4.87
C PHE A 40 -3.65 10.31 -4.32
N LEU A 41 -3.87 11.46 -4.93
CA LEU A 41 -4.82 12.47 -4.46
C LEU A 41 -6.14 12.50 -5.26
N GLN A 42 -6.32 11.55 -6.18
CA GLN A 42 -7.45 11.48 -7.12
C GLN A 42 -7.63 12.79 -7.92
N LEU A 43 -6.53 13.45 -8.27
CA LEU A 43 -6.58 14.68 -9.07
C LEU A 43 -7.03 14.36 -10.49
N ASP A 44 -8.01 15.09 -10.99
CA ASP A 44 -8.45 15.06 -12.40
C ASP A 44 -7.79 16.15 -13.25
N THR A 45 -7.14 17.12 -12.61
CA THR A 45 -6.50 18.30 -13.19
C THR A 45 -5.17 18.63 -12.50
N ILE A 46 -4.32 19.43 -13.15
CA ILE A 46 -3.03 19.85 -12.59
C ILE A 46 -3.28 20.93 -11.51
N PRO A 47 -2.78 20.76 -10.27
CA PRO A 47 -2.99 21.71 -9.20
C PRO A 47 -2.31 23.05 -9.51
N SER A 48 -2.98 24.16 -9.19
CA SER A 48 -2.51 25.54 -9.42
C SER A 48 -2.92 26.44 -8.23
N PRO A 49 -2.08 27.40 -7.77
CA PRO A 49 -0.74 27.73 -8.29
C PRO A 49 0.34 26.76 -7.80
N LEU A 50 1.39 26.56 -8.60
CA LEU A 50 2.59 25.80 -8.25
C LEU A 50 3.77 26.76 -7.96
N PRO A 51 4.67 26.45 -6.99
CA PRO A 51 5.85 27.26 -6.75
C PRO A 51 6.78 27.33 -7.99
N PRO A 52 7.22 28.52 -8.44
CA PRO A 52 8.00 28.68 -9.67
C PRO A 52 9.44 28.16 -9.58
N ASP A 53 9.96 27.97 -8.37
CA ASP A 53 11.27 27.35 -8.11
C ASP A 53 11.20 25.81 -8.09
N THR A 54 10.04 25.21 -8.36
CA THR A 54 9.87 23.75 -8.42
C THR A 54 10.82 23.13 -9.43
N THR A 55 11.67 22.20 -8.97
CA THR A 55 12.61 21.40 -9.77
C THR A 55 12.12 19.98 -10.04
N VAL A 56 11.22 19.45 -9.21
CA VAL A 56 10.60 18.13 -9.36
C VAL A 56 9.11 18.23 -9.05
N LEU A 57 8.27 17.83 -9.99
CA LEU A 57 6.82 17.76 -9.84
C LEU A 57 6.34 16.32 -10.01
N ASP A 58 5.76 15.76 -8.94
CA ASP A 58 5.25 14.37 -8.91
C ASP A 58 3.73 14.34 -8.90
N LEU A 59 3.12 13.98 -10.03
CA LEU A 59 1.67 13.90 -10.25
C LEU A 59 1.20 12.46 -10.51
N ARG A 60 2.00 11.45 -10.18
CA ARG A 60 1.69 10.04 -10.47
C ARG A 60 0.50 9.53 -9.66
N PHE A 61 -0.16 8.49 -10.18
CA PHE A 61 -1.27 7.80 -9.50
C PHE A 61 -2.46 8.71 -9.17
N ASN A 62 -2.86 9.52 -10.15
CA ASN A 62 -4.10 10.30 -10.11
C ASN A 62 -5.02 9.91 -11.29
N THR A 63 -6.06 10.71 -11.56
CA THR A 63 -7.06 10.47 -12.61
C THR A 63 -7.04 11.56 -13.69
N ILE A 64 -5.89 12.22 -13.89
CA ILE A 64 -5.75 13.32 -14.85
C ILE A 64 -5.97 12.77 -16.28
N ARG A 65 -6.87 13.38 -17.04
CA ARG A 65 -7.24 12.95 -18.39
C ARG A 65 -6.66 13.81 -19.50
N ASP A 66 -6.55 15.11 -19.25
CA ASP A 66 -6.14 16.08 -20.27
C ASP A 66 -5.04 17.00 -19.70
N ILE A 67 -4.06 17.37 -20.52
CA ILE A 67 -3.09 18.42 -20.20
C ILE A 67 -3.31 19.60 -21.15
N PRO A 68 -3.93 20.69 -20.67
CA PRO A 68 -4.10 21.91 -21.45
C PRO A 68 -2.79 22.59 -21.84
N SER A 69 -2.82 23.38 -22.91
CA SER A 69 -1.72 24.26 -23.32
C SER A 69 -1.30 25.17 -22.17
N GLY A 70 -0.01 25.29 -21.90
CA GLY A 70 0.50 26.19 -20.88
C GLY A 70 0.28 25.77 -19.42
N SER A 71 -0.09 24.51 -19.16
CA SER A 71 -0.34 23.98 -17.80
C SER A 71 0.84 24.12 -16.84
N PHE A 72 2.05 24.30 -17.35
CA PHE A 72 3.28 24.42 -16.56
C PHE A 72 4.01 25.77 -16.73
N ILE A 73 3.31 26.78 -17.29
CA ILE A 73 3.88 28.12 -17.47
C ILE A 73 4.35 28.68 -16.12
N GLY A 74 5.57 29.22 -16.10
CA GLY A 74 6.20 29.78 -14.89
C GLY A 74 7.09 28.82 -14.11
N LEU A 75 7.07 27.51 -14.43
CA LEU A 75 7.93 26.50 -13.80
C LEU A 75 9.30 26.38 -14.50
N ASN A 76 10.00 27.51 -14.61
CA ASN A 76 11.23 27.62 -15.38
C ASN A 76 12.38 26.75 -14.84
N SER A 77 12.31 26.33 -13.58
CA SER A 77 13.33 25.50 -12.91
C SER A 77 13.04 24.00 -12.97
N LEU A 78 11.89 23.59 -13.52
CA LEU A 78 11.42 22.21 -13.47
C LEU A 78 12.29 21.29 -14.31
N SER A 79 12.96 20.35 -13.64
CA SER A 79 13.89 19.39 -14.25
C SER A 79 13.29 17.99 -14.44
N THR A 80 12.35 17.61 -13.58
CA THR A 80 11.73 16.28 -13.56
C THR A 80 10.22 16.40 -13.41
N LEU A 81 9.47 15.82 -14.34
CA LEU A 81 8.01 15.79 -14.32
C LEU A 81 7.53 14.33 -14.41
N LEU A 82 6.76 13.92 -13.40
CA LEU A 82 6.24 12.55 -13.26
C LEU A 82 4.72 12.56 -13.42
N LEU A 83 4.23 12.03 -14.54
CA LEU A 83 2.81 11.97 -14.93
C LEU A 83 2.32 10.52 -15.16
N ASN A 84 3.15 9.52 -14.89
CA ASN A 84 2.82 8.12 -15.12
C ASN A 84 1.77 7.58 -14.14
N ASN A 85 1.04 6.53 -14.55
CA ASN A 85 -0.11 5.99 -13.82
C ASN A 85 -1.23 7.04 -13.63
N ASN A 86 -1.67 7.66 -14.72
CA ASN A 86 -2.84 8.53 -14.76
C ASN A 86 -3.84 8.00 -15.82
N ALA A 87 -4.81 8.81 -16.22
CA ALA A 87 -5.77 8.50 -17.28
C ALA A 87 -5.58 9.40 -18.52
N ILE A 88 -4.35 9.89 -18.76
CA ILE A 88 -4.09 10.92 -19.76
C ILE A 88 -4.39 10.37 -21.15
N GLN A 89 -5.29 11.03 -21.86
CA GLN A 89 -5.71 10.69 -23.22
C GLN A 89 -5.35 11.79 -24.22
N ARG A 90 -5.51 13.07 -23.85
CA ARG A 90 -5.25 14.21 -24.75
C ARG A 90 -4.18 15.14 -24.19
N LEU A 91 -3.24 15.50 -25.04
CA LEU A 91 -2.22 16.51 -24.82
C LEU A 91 -2.46 17.61 -25.86
N LEU A 92 -2.74 18.84 -25.43
CA LEU A 92 -2.92 19.96 -26.37
C LEU A 92 -1.57 20.52 -26.84
N ASP A 93 -1.57 21.20 -27.98
CA ASP A 93 -0.39 21.88 -28.50
C ASP A 93 0.18 22.86 -27.46
N GLY A 94 1.49 22.78 -27.20
CA GLY A 94 2.13 23.61 -26.18
C GLY A 94 1.84 23.18 -24.72
N ALA A 95 1.37 21.96 -24.47
CA ALA A 95 1.14 21.44 -23.12
C ALA A 95 2.40 21.49 -22.21
N PHE A 96 3.60 21.38 -22.79
CA PHE A 96 4.88 21.44 -22.08
C PHE A 96 5.67 22.73 -22.35
N ASP A 97 5.01 23.77 -22.86
CA ASP A 97 5.65 25.07 -23.07
C ASP A 97 6.03 25.72 -21.74
N GLY A 98 7.11 26.51 -21.75
CA GLY A 98 7.64 27.15 -20.56
C GLY A 98 8.49 26.25 -19.65
N LEU A 99 8.96 25.10 -20.15
CA LEU A 99 9.79 24.14 -19.41
C LEU A 99 11.25 24.04 -19.96
N PRO A 100 12.05 25.11 -19.91
CA PRO A 100 13.39 25.14 -20.52
C PRO A 100 14.41 24.22 -19.83
N GLU A 101 14.20 23.90 -18.55
CA GLU A 101 15.10 23.06 -17.73
C GLU A 101 14.72 21.58 -17.67
N LEU A 102 13.62 21.18 -18.30
CA LEU A 102 13.09 19.82 -18.19
C LEU A 102 14.05 18.80 -18.81
N LYS A 103 14.49 17.83 -17.99
CA LYS A 103 15.39 16.72 -18.37
C LYS A 103 14.69 15.38 -18.40
N TYR A 104 13.76 15.14 -17.48
CA TYR A 104 13.12 13.84 -17.32
C TYR A 104 11.60 13.96 -17.33
N LEU A 105 10.95 13.34 -18.31
CA LEU A 105 9.50 13.33 -18.46
C LEU A 105 8.99 11.89 -18.47
N PHE A 106 8.14 11.54 -17.51
CA PHE A 106 7.60 10.20 -17.35
C PHE A 106 6.09 10.19 -17.54
N MET A 107 5.61 9.62 -18.65
CA MET A 107 4.19 9.54 -19.02
C MET A 107 3.72 8.11 -19.30
N HIS A 108 4.49 7.10 -18.87
CA HIS A 108 4.13 5.68 -19.07
C HIS A 108 2.87 5.28 -18.28
N ASN A 109 2.22 4.20 -18.69
CA ASN A 109 0.97 3.70 -18.08
C ASN A 109 -0.12 4.79 -18.02
N ASN A 110 -0.52 5.26 -19.21
CA ASN A 110 -1.58 6.22 -19.46
C ASN A 110 -2.41 5.74 -20.68
N ASN A 111 -3.32 6.58 -21.21
CA ASN A 111 -4.16 6.26 -22.36
C ASN A 111 -3.81 7.08 -23.62
N ILE A 112 -2.53 7.43 -23.79
CA ILE A 112 -2.06 8.31 -24.87
C ILE A 112 -1.98 7.50 -26.17
N SER A 113 -2.75 7.91 -27.19
CA SER A 113 -2.76 7.24 -28.50
C SER A 113 -2.00 8.02 -29.59
N SER A 114 -1.90 9.34 -29.48
CA SER A 114 -1.16 10.20 -30.42
C SER A 114 -0.48 11.36 -29.67
N LEU A 115 0.54 11.95 -30.28
CA LEU A 115 1.24 13.12 -29.76
C LEU A 115 1.24 14.23 -30.82
N PRO A 116 0.83 15.46 -30.48
CA PRO A 116 0.85 16.57 -31.43
C PRO A 116 2.27 16.91 -31.91
N GLU A 117 2.40 17.30 -33.18
CA GLU A 117 3.69 17.64 -33.76
C GLU A 117 4.31 18.87 -33.05
N GLY A 118 5.61 18.80 -32.75
CA GLY A 118 6.33 19.89 -32.09
C GLY A 118 6.10 20.00 -30.58
N LEU A 119 5.37 19.07 -29.95
CA LEU A 119 5.07 19.08 -28.50
C LEU A 119 6.31 19.25 -27.59
N PHE A 120 7.50 18.84 -28.06
CA PHE A 120 8.75 18.90 -27.30
C PHE A 120 9.74 19.97 -27.82
N ASP A 121 9.31 20.84 -28.73
CA ASP A 121 10.19 21.84 -29.35
C ASP A 121 10.73 22.83 -28.31
N ASN A 122 9.89 23.21 -27.34
CA ASN A 122 10.24 24.13 -26.24
C ASN A 122 10.84 23.44 -25.00
N THR A 123 11.30 22.18 -25.13
CA THR A 123 12.02 21.43 -24.08
C THR A 123 13.45 21.08 -24.51
N PRO A 124 14.36 22.07 -24.56
CA PRO A 124 15.68 21.91 -25.18
C PRO A 124 16.62 20.99 -24.39
N LYS A 125 16.39 20.82 -23.08
CA LYS A 125 17.22 20.01 -22.18
C LYS A 125 16.68 18.60 -21.93
N LEU A 126 15.62 18.19 -22.62
CA LEU A 126 15.02 16.87 -22.43
C LEU A 126 16.07 15.77 -22.67
N GLN A 127 16.20 14.85 -21.73
CA GLN A 127 17.17 13.75 -21.75
C GLN A 127 16.50 12.38 -21.72
N ARG A 128 15.34 12.25 -21.07
CA ARG A 128 14.58 10.99 -21.02
C ARG A 128 13.09 11.26 -21.12
N LEU A 129 12.44 10.52 -22.03
CA LEU A 129 11.00 10.47 -22.17
C LEU A 129 10.51 9.02 -22.06
N ARG A 130 9.60 8.77 -21.12
CA ARG A 130 8.93 7.46 -20.98
C ARG A 130 7.49 7.52 -21.44
N LEU A 131 7.16 6.75 -22.47
CA LEU A 131 5.87 6.61 -23.15
C LEU A 131 5.40 5.16 -23.23
N ASP A 132 6.14 4.22 -22.64
CA ASP A 132 5.76 2.81 -22.58
C ASP A 132 4.41 2.60 -21.87
N GLU A 133 3.77 1.45 -22.10
CA GLU A 133 2.44 1.15 -21.53
C GLU A 133 1.38 2.22 -21.89
N ASN A 134 1.38 2.68 -23.15
CA ASN A 134 0.35 3.54 -23.73
C ASN A 134 -0.12 2.95 -25.08
N PRO A 135 -1.39 3.16 -25.49
CA PRO A 135 -1.92 2.66 -26.75
C PRO A 135 -1.47 3.50 -27.98
N VAL A 136 -0.16 3.75 -28.10
CA VAL A 136 0.42 4.67 -29.09
C VAL A 136 0.23 4.16 -30.53
N ARG A 137 -0.33 5.00 -31.40
CA ARG A 137 -0.49 4.76 -32.83
C ARG A 137 0.73 5.28 -33.58
N CYS A 138 1.46 4.37 -34.21
CA CYS A 138 2.65 4.64 -34.99
C CYS A 138 2.33 4.76 -36.48
N ASP A 139 1.68 5.86 -36.83
CA ASP A 139 1.43 6.31 -38.20
C ASP A 139 2.27 7.57 -38.51
N CYS A 140 2.01 8.19 -39.65
CA CYS A 140 2.78 9.33 -40.11
C CYS A 140 2.72 10.55 -39.18
N ASP A 141 1.69 10.65 -38.34
CA ASP A 141 1.54 11.75 -37.38
C ASP A 141 2.46 11.56 -36.17
N LEU A 142 2.98 10.35 -35.93
CA LEU A 142 3.99 10.08 -34.91
C LEU A 142 5.43 10.02 -35.48
N LEU A 143 5.59 10.13 -36.79
CA LEU A 143 6.90 10.05 -37.45
C LEU A 143 7.87 11.10 -36.92
N TRP A 144 7.38 12.30 -36.59
CA TRP A 144 8.18 13.39 -36.05
C TRP A 144 8.83 13.01 -34.70
N VAL A 145 8.20 12.16 -33.88
CA VAL A 145 8.78 11.66 -32.62
C VAL A 145 9.97 10.76 -32.91
N SER A 146 9.86 9.87 -33.89
CA SER A 146 11.00 9.05 -34.31
C SER A 146 12.13 9.92 -34.89
N ARG A 147 11.79 10.92 -35.72
CA ARG A 147 12.77 11.90 -36.23
C ARG A 147 13.41 12.71 -35.09
N LEU A 148 12.66 13.09 -34.06
CA LEU A 148 13.15 13.79 -32.87
C LEU A 148 14.18 12.93 -32.14
N VAL A 149 13.91 11.63 -31.95
CA VAL A 149 14.88 10.67 -31.38
C VAL A 149 16.14 10.61 -32.22
N GLN A 150 15.99 10.45 -33.54
CA GLN A 150 17.14 10.33 -34.45
C GLN A 150 17.97 11.63 -34.49
N ARG A 151 17.32 12.79 -34.50
CA ARG A 151 17.96 14.12 -34.52
C ARG A 151 18.61 14.49 -33.18
N ARG A 152 18.00 14.13 -32.05
CA ARG A 152 18.49 14.46 -30.70
C ARG A 152 19.30 13.33 -30.05
N ARG A 153 19.60 12.22 -30.76
CA ARG A 153 20.51 11.16 -30.27
C ARG A 153 21.96 11.66 -30.20
N PRO A 154 22.74 11.29 -29.15
CA PRO A 154 22.40 10.41 -28.02
C PRO A 154 21.74 11.13 -26.83
N ARG A 155 21.39 12.42 -26.94
CA ARG A 155 20.97 13.27 -25.81
C ARG A 155 19.59 12.94 -25.26
N VAL A 156 18.64 12.46 -26.08
CA VAL A 156 17.28 12.07 -25.63
C VAL A 156 17.10 10.55 -25.75
N GLN A 157 16.78 9.89 -24.64
CA GLN A 157 16.36 8.49 -24.55
C GLN A 157 14.84 8.40 -24.48
N ILE A 158 14.20 7.80 -25.49
CA ILE A 158 12.76 7.53 -25.48
C ILE A 158 12.53 6.04 -25.27
N THR A 159 11.65 5.71 -24.32
CA THR A 159 11.13 4.35 -24.10
C THR A 159 9.65 4.34 -24.42
N GLY A 160 9.23 3.49 -25.35
CA GLY A 160 7.85 3.44 -25.86
C GLY A 160 7.76 2.55 -27.09
N THR A 161 6.68 1.78 -27.19
CA THR A 161 6.43 0.81 -28.26
C THR A 161 5.11 1.12 -28.96
N CYS A 162 5.00 0.74 -30.22
CA CYS A 162 3.78 0.93 -30.98
C CYS A 162 2.70 -0.07 -30.56
N HIS A 163 1.49 0.42 -30.34
CA HIS A 163 0.30 -0.40 -30.11
C HIS A 163 -0.48 -0.67 -31.42
N SER A 164 -0.47 0.30 -32.35
CA SER A 164 -1.08 0.15 -33.67
C SER A 164 -0.23 0.87 -34.73
N PRO A 165 -0.32 0.52 -36.03
CA PRO A 165 -1.05 -0.62 -36.61
C PRO A 165 -0.42 -1.97 -36.24
N GLN A 166 -1.18 -3.08 -36.37
CA GLN A 166 -0.76 -4.44 -35.97
C GLN A 166 0.63 -4.85 -36.49
N ARG A 167 1.00 -4.41 -37.70
CA ARG A 167 2.30 -4.66 -38.33
C ARG A 167 3.50 -4.06 -37.57
N LEU A 168 3.26 -3.06 -36.71
CA LEU A 168 4.28 -2.40 -35.89
C LEU A 168 4.13 -2.73 -34.39
N LEU A 169 3.20 -3.61 -34.00
CA LEU A 169 2.94 -3.93 -32.60
C LEU A 169 4.23 -4.28 -31.84
N ASN A 170 4.42 -3.69 -30.66
CA ASN A 170 5.58 -3.84 -29.78
C ASN A 170 6.93 -3.36 -30.34
N ARG A 171 6.96 -2.70 -31.52
CA ARG A 171 8.20 -2.13 -32.07
C ARG A 171 8.56 -0.83 -31.36
N PRO A 172 9.83 -0.60 -30.95
CA PRO A 172 10.23 0.64 -30.30
C PRO A 172 10.14 1.84 -31.23
N ILE A 173 9.42 2.89 -30.82
CA ILE A 173 9.12 4.07 -31.64
C ILE A 173 10.39 4.72 -32.19
N GLY A 174 11.42 4.87 -31.34
CA GLY A 174 12.69 5.50 -31.70
C GLY A 174 13.58 4.70 -32.66
N THR A 175 13.16 3.50 -33.09
CA THR A 175 13.89 2.65 -34.05
C THR A 175 13.25 2.65 -35.45
N LEU A 176 12.09 3.26 -35.60
CA LEU A 176 11.30 3.21 -36.84
C LEU A 176 11.68 4.32 -37.83
N ASN A 177 11.72 4.01 -39.12
CA ASN A 177 12.03 4.99 -40.18
C ASN A 177 10.81 5.30 -41.08
N GLU A 178 10.93 6.33 -41.92
CA GLU A 178 9.83 6.83 -42.77
C GLU A 178 9.16 5.76 -43.64
N ARG A 179 9.95 4.79 -44.14
CA ARG A 179 9.43 3.67 -44.93
C ARG A 179 8.57 2.74 -44.09
N GLN A 180 8.96 2.51 -42.84
CA GLN A 180 8.18 1.70 -41.89
C GLN A 180 6.92 2.42 -41.40
N PHE A 181 6.87 3.75 -41.40
CA PHE A 181 5.61 4.49 -41.17
C PHE A 181 4.69 4.50 -42.40
N ASN A 182 5.20 4.16 -43.59
CA ASN A 182 4.47 4.07 -44.87
C ASN A 182 3.88 5.40 -45.36
N CYS A 183 4.63 6.50 -45.25
CA CYS A 183 4.17 7.87 -45.57
C CYS A 183 4.24 8.26 -47.06
N GLY A 184 4.20 7.28 -47.97
CA GLY A 184 4.68 7.41 -49.35
C GLY A 184 3.72 8.03 -50.39
N ARG A 185 2.52 8.47 -50.04
CA ARG A 185 1.63 9.19 -50.96
C ARG A 185 0.68 10.06 -50.14
N TYR A 186 1.11 11.28 -49.88
CA TYR A 186 0.22 12.27 -49.28
C TYR A 186 -0.72 12.80 -50.37
N VAL A 187 -2.02 12.54 -50.21
CA VAL A 187 -3.11 12.91 -51.11
C VAL A 187 -3.92 13.99 -50.40
N ALA A 188 -4.03 15.16 -51.04
CA ALA A 188 -4.83 16.28 -50.53
C ALA A 188 -6.27 15.84 -50.26
N PRO A 189 -6.93 16.39 -49.23
CA PRO A 189 -8.27 15.96 -48.84
C PRO A 189 -9.26 16.29 -49.95
N VAL A 190 -10.14 15.34 -50.27
CA VAL A 190 -11.27 15.52 -51.19
C VAL A 190 -12.55 15.17 -50.44
N LEU A 191 -13.52 16.06 -50.46
CA LEU A 191 -14.85 15.83 -49.90
C LEU A 191 -15.58 14.73 -50.68
N THR A 192 -15.91 13.63 -50.00
CA THR A 192 -16.74 12.55 -50.55
C THR A 192 -18.22 12.76 -50.24
N ARG A 193 -18.53 13.51 -49.17
CA ARG A 193 -19.88 13.93 -48.81
C ARG A 193 -19.83 15.33 -48.22
N GLN A 194 -20.52 16.26 -48.87
CA GLN A 194 -20.61 17.65 -48.43
C GLN A 194 -21.84 17.85 -47.54
N PRO A 195 -21.80 18.81 -46.60
CA PRO A 195 -22.99 19.23 -45.89
C PRO A 195 -24.00 19.86 -46.86
N VAL A 196 -25.29 19.78 -46.54
CA VAL A 196 -26.38 20.25 -47.40
C VAL A 196 -27.30 21.16 -46.59
N ASP A 197 -27.78 22.23 -47.22
CA ASP A 197 -28.70 23.20 -46.61
C ASP A 197 -29.94 22.48 -46.06
N HIS A 198 -30.38 22.90 -44.87
CA HIS A 198 -31.48 22.25 -44.18
C HIS A 198 -32.31 23.24 -43.35
N GLU A 199 -33.64 23.08 -43.41
CA GLU A 199 -34.59 23.79 -42.56
C GLU A 199 -34.97 22.92 -41.36
N ALA A 200 -34.83 23.45 -40.15
CA ALA A 200 -35.11 22.76 -38.89
C ALA A 200 -36.13 23.52 -38.05
N VAL A 201 -36.99 22.81 -37.35
CA VAL A 201 -37.98 23.44 -36.46
C VAL A 201 -37.33 23.74 -35.10
N GLU A 202 -37.60 24.89 -34.51
CA GLU A 202 -37.07 25.25 -33.19
C GLU A 202 -37.39 24.15 -32.15
N GLY A 203 -36.38 23.68 -31.42
CA GLY A 203 -36.47 22.58 -30.47
C GLY A 203 -36.13 21.19 -31.02
N SER A 204 -36.08 21.00 -32.34
CA SER A 204 -35.74 19.72 -32.98
C SER A 204 -34.22 19.45 -32.99
N THR A 205 -33.81 18.21 -33.30
CA THR A 205 -32.40 17.87 -33.51
C THR A 205 -32.05 18.05 -35.00
N SER A 206 -31.02 18.83 -35.32
CA SER A 206 -30.50 18.97 -36.69
C SER A 206 -29.07 18.43 -36.80
N MET A 207 -28.67 17.96 -37.98
CA MET A 207 -27.37 17.31 -38.19
C MET A 207 -26.78 17.65 -39.55
N PHE A 208 -25.49 18.02 -39.56
CA PHE A 208 -24.69 18.15 -40.78
C PHE A 208 -23.68 17.01 -40.85
N ARG A 209 -23.62 16.34 -42.00
CA ARG A 209 -22.66 15.26 -42.25
C ARG A 209 -21.66 15.70 -43.31
N CYS A 210 -20.38 15.54 -43.00
CA CYS A 210 -19.28 15.90 -43.87
C CYS A 210 -18.21 14.80 -43.80
N THR A 211 -17.88 14.19 -44.93
CA THR A 211 -16.82 13.18 -44.99
C THR A 211 -15.94 13.41 -46.19
N GLY A 212 -14.69 12.99 -46.09
CA GLY A 212 -13.76 13.06 -47.21
C GLY A 212 -12.63 12.06 -47.06
N THR A 213 -11.93 11.90 -48.17
CA THR A 213 -10.79 11.00 -48.28
C THR A 213 -9.53 11.82 -48.47
N GLY A 214 -8.45 11.39 -47.85
CA GLY A 214 -7.13 12.00 -47.99
C GLY A 214 -6.11 11.06 -47.36
N THR A 215 -4.84 11.24 -47.68
CA THR A 215 -3.75 10.50 -47.05
C THR A 215 -2.70 11.52 -46.64
N PRO A 216 -2.35 11.67 -45.36
CA PRO A 216 -2.96 11.08 -44.18
C PRO A 216 -4.45 11.43 -44.06
N THR A 217 -5.21 10.66 -43.28
CA THR A 217 -6.65 10.89 -43.11
C THR A 217 -6.89 12.32 -42.60
N PRO A 218 -7.70 13.13 -43.29
CA PRO A 218 -7.86 14.53 -42.95
C PRO A 218 -8.64 14.72 -41.65
N VAL A 219 -8.22 15.70 -40.86
CA VAL A 219 -8.96 16.18 -39.69
C VAL A 219 -10.11 17.05 -40.18
N ILE A 220 -11.31 16.82 -39.64
CA ILE A 220 -12.52 17.56 -39.98
C ILE A 220 -12.79 18.59 -38.88
N SER A 221 -12.96 19.85 -39.27
CA SER A 221 -13.28 20.97 -38.38
C SER A 221 -14.50 21.73 -38.89
N TRP A 222 -15.34 22.22 -37.98
CA TRP A 222 -16.56 22.95 -38.30
C TRP A 222 -16.47 24.41 -37.90
N PHE A 223 -16.95 25.28 -38.76
CA PHE A 223 -16.99 26.73 -38.59
C PHE A 223 -18.42 27.21 -38.73
N LYS A 224 -18.80 28.26 -38.01
CA LYS A 224 -20.05 29.00 -38.20
C LYS A 224 -19.69 30.43 -38.57
N ASP A 225 -20.16 30.89 -39.73
CA ASP A 225 -19.92 32.26 -40.22
C ASP A 225 -18.41 32.65 -40.16
N ASP A 226 -17.55 31.73 -40.65
CA ASP A 226 -16.08 31.83 -40.71
C ASP A 226 -15.31 31.82 -39.37
N GLU A 227 -15.99 31.66 -38.23
CA GLU A 227 -15.35 31.43 -36.92
C GLU A 227 -15.43 29.96 -36.48
N LEU A 228 -14.41 29.48 -35.75
CA LEU A 228 -14.36 28.09 -35.29
C LEU A 228 -15.54 27.80 -34.35
N LEU A 229 -16.31 26.76 -34.64
CA LEU A 229 -17.55 26.47 -33.91
C LEU A 229 -17.26 26.08 -32.45
N ALA A 230 -17.81 26.85 -31.51
CA ALA A 230 -17.78 26.51 -30.09
C ALA A 230 -18.71 25.31 -29.80
N LEU A 231 -18.18 24.30 -29.09
CA LEU A 231 -18.91 23.08 -28.74
C LEU A 231 -19.41 23.11 -27.30
N ASP A 232 -20.59 22.56 -27.05
CA ASP A 232 -21.22 22.46 -25.72
C ASP A 232 -22.09 21.18 -25.62
N ASP A 233 -22.87 21.05 -24.54
CA ASP A 233 -23.74 19.87 -24.33
C ASP A 233 -24.86 19.72 -25.39
N ARG A 234 -25.18 20.79 -26.13
CA ARG A 234 -26.24 20.87 -27.13
C ARG A 234 -25.69 20.78 -28.55
N VAL A 235 -24.50 21.33 -28.82
CA VAL A 235 -23.82 21.31 -30.12
C VAL A 235 -22.56 20.45 -30.03
N GLN A 236 -22.65 19.22 -30.54
CA GLN A 236 -21.60 18.22 -30.42
C GLN A 236 -21.17 17.68 -31.78
N VAL A 237 -19.91 17.26 -31.87
CA VAL A 237 -19.34 16.65 -33.07
C VAL A 237 -18.96 15.19 -32.77
N TYR A 238 -19.43 14.28 -33.61
CA TYR A 238 -19.24 12.84 -33.48
C TYR A 238 -18.53 12.26 -34.72
N GLU A 239 -18.23 10.95 -34.68
CA GLU A 239 -17.60 10.22 -35.80
C GLU A 239 -16.29 10.87 -36.29
N LEU A 240 -15.36 11.18 -35.37
CA LEU A 240 -14.05 11.79 -35.70
C LEU A 240 -14.15 13.12 -36.47
N GLY A 241 -15.18 13.92 -36.19
CA GLY A 241 -15.38 15.21 -36.85
C GLY A 241 -16.44 15.18 -37.95
N ALA A 242 -16.85 14.00 -38.42
CA ALA A 242 -17.67 13.85 -39.62
C ALA A 242 -19.15 14.22 -39.44
N LEU A 243 -19.64 14.31 -38.20
CA LEU A 243 -21.05 14.53 -37.92
C LEU A 243 -21.24 15.62 -36.87
N LEU A 244 -21.67 16.81 -37.29
CA LEU A 244 -22.08 17.89 -36.41
C LEU A 244 -23.56 17.73 -36.06
N ARG A 245 -23.90 17.69 -34.77
CA ARG A 245 -25.26 17.49 -34.27
C ARG A 245 -25.66 18.58 -33.29
N PHE A 246 -26.84 19.13 -33.52
CA PHE A 246 -27.55 20.01 -32.61
C PHE A 246 -28.64 19.19 -31.91
N SER A 247 -28.51 18.91 -30.62
CA SER A 247 -29.48 18.13 -29.83
C SER A 247 -30.83 18.85 -29.67
N ARG A 248 -30.81 20.19 -29.67
CA ARG A 248 -31.99 21.07 -29.66
C ARG A 248 -31.65 22.39 -30.35
N VAL A 249 -32.16 22.59 -31.56
CA VAL A 249 -31.90 23.78 -32.37
C VAL A 249 -32.68 24.97 -31.80
N VAL A 250 -32.02 26.11 -31.59
CA VAL A 250 -32.62 27.38 -31.14
C VAL A 250 -32.39 28.45 -32.20
N TYR A 251 -33.22 29.49 -32.24
CA TYR A 251 -33.15 30.50 -33.30
C TYR A 251 -31.73 31.10 -33.55
N ALA A 252 -30.91 31.22 -32.49
CA ALA A 252 -29.53 31.71 -32.58
C ALA A 252 -28.55 30.76 -33.31
N ASP A 253 -28.92 29.51 -33.55
CA ASP A 253 -28.12 28.55 -34.32
C ASP A 253 -28.28 28.72 -35.83
N GLN A 254 -29.22 29.56 -36.29
CA GLN A 254 -29.31 29.89 -37.70
C GLN A 254 -28.00 30.52 -38.20
N GLY A 255 -27.53 30.10 -39.38
CA GLY A 255 -26.25 30.54 -39.95
C GLY A 255 -25.67 29.54 -40.95
N VAL A 256 -24.52 29.89 -41.52
CA VAL A 256 -23.80 29.03 -42.49
C VAL A 256 -22.73 28.23 -41.77
N TYR A 257 -22.80 26.90 -41.89
CA TYR A 257 -21.88 25.98 -41.27
C TYR A 257 -20.92 25.39 -42.30
N THR A 258 -19.63 25.71 -42.15
CA THR A 258 -18.57 25.29 -43.07
C THR A 258 -17.78 24.13 -42.48
N CYS A 259 -17.75 23.02 -43.18
CA CYS A 259 -16.91 21.88 -42.88
C CYS A 259 -15.58 21.98 -43.63
N LYS A 260 -14.47 21.91 -42.90
CA LYS A 260 -13.10 22.03 -43.42
C LYS A 260 -12.30 20.77 -43.12
N LEU A 261 -11.80 20.12 -44.16
CA LEU A 261 -10.94 18.93 -44.09
C LEU A 261 -9.50 19.32 -44.34
N THR A 262 -8.63 19.06 -43.38
CA THR A 262 -7.21 19.42 -43.45
C THR A 262 -6.34 18.19 -43.22
N ASN A 263 -5.37 17.97 -44.10
CA ASN A 263 -4.23 17.10 -43.81
C ASN A 263 -2.92 17.80 -44.22
N THR A 264 -1.80 17.12 -43.99
CA THR A 264 -0.46 17.64 -44.33
C THR A 264 -0.22 17.84 -45.83
N ALA A 265 -1.13 17.38 -46.69
CA ALA A 265 -1.06 17.48 -48.15
C ALA A 265 -1.92 18.63 -48.72
N GLY A 266 -2.86 19.18 -47.94
CA GLY A 266 -3.72 20.27 -48.36
C GLY A 266 -5.00 20.38 -47.54
N THR A 267 -5.88 21.29 -47.97
CA THR A 267 -7.16 21.57 -47.30
C THR A 267 -8.27 21.69 -48.33
N THR A 268 -9.48 21.25 -47.99
CA THR A 268 -10.70 21.48 -48.77
C THR A 268 -11.86 21.79 -47.83
N GLU A 269 -12.87 22.54 -48.27
CA GLU A 269 -14.00 22.94 -47.44
C GLU A 269 -15.31 23.05 -48.25
N ALA A 270 -16.43 22.90 -47.55
CA ALA A 270 -17.79 23.09 -48.10
C ALA A 270 -18.74 23.54 -46.98
N GLY A 271 -19.65 24.46 -47.30
CA GLY A 271 -20.61 25.03 -46.35
C GLY A 271 -22.06 24.68 -46.66
N ALA A 272 -22.91 24.77 -45.64
CA ALA A 272 -24.36 24.61 -45.74
C ALA A 272 -25.11 25.54 -44.76
N GLU A 273 -26.27 26.05 -45.17
CA GLU A 273 -27.11 26.97 -44.38
C GLU A 273 -28.13 26.20 -43.51
N LEU A 274 -28.22 26.55 -42.22
CA LEU A 274 -29.28 26.09 -41.31
C LEU A 274 -30.33 27.20 -41.15
N ARG A 275 -31.58 26.92 -41.53
CA ARG A 275 -32.72 27.85 -41.35
C ARG A 275 -33.72 27.32 -40.33
N ILE A 276 -34.28 28.19 -39.48
CA ILE A 276 -35.12 27.76 -38.37
C ILE A 276 -36.55 28.29 -38.46
N THR A 277 -37.54 27.39 -38.40
CA THR A 277 -38.98 27.71 -38.45
C THR A 277 -39.69 27.39 -37.13
N GLN A 278 -40.66 28.22 -36.70
CA GLN A 278 -41.47 27.96 -35.50
C GLN A 278 -42.68 27.06 -35.81
N PRO A 279 -43.02 26.06 -34.98
CA PRO A 279 -44.14 25.16 -35.25
C PRO A 279 -45.48 25.73 -34.80
N THR A 280 -46.49 25.62 -35.66
CA THR A 280 -47.91 25.86 -35.33
C THR A 280 -48.55 24.59 -34.75
N GLN A 281 -49.39 24.76 -33.73
CA GLN A 281 -49.96 23.75 -32.82
C GLN A 281 -50.52 22.45 -33.45
N THR A 282 -50.25 21.31 -32.80
CA THR A 282 -51.23 20.21 -32.61
C THR A 282 -50.85 19.28 -31.45
N GLN A 283 -51.73 19.30 -30.44
CA GLN A 283 -52.08 18.31 -29.40
C GLN A 283 -50.99 17.43 -28.74
N GLU A 284 -50.64 17.82 -27.52
CA GLU A 284 -49.84 17.07 -26.54
C GLU A 284 -50.56 15.81 -26.03
N PHE A 285 -49.79 14.72 -25.90
CA PHE A 285 -49.95 13.76 -24.80
C PHE A 285 -48.79 13.96 -23.80
N PRO A 286 -49.00 13.73 -22.50
CA PRO A 286 -48.10 14.24 -21.46
C PRO A 286 -46.73 13.54 -21.45
N ALA A 287 -45.78 14.27 -20.86
CA ALA A 287 -44.38 13.90 -20.62
C ALA A 287 -44.17 12.45 -20.11
N ASN A 288 -42.91 11.99 -20.24
CA ASN A 288 -42.35 10.79 -19.60
C ASN A 288 -43.13 10.43 -18.32
N VAL A 289 -43.75 9.26 -18.27
CA VAL A 289 -44.42 8.83 -17.05
C VAL A 289 -43.34 8.55 -16.01
N GLU A 290 -43.26 9.41 -15.01
CA GLU A 290 -42.42 9.17 -13.85
C GLU A 290 -43.16 8.19 -12.94
N VAL A 291 -42.56 7.02 -12.73
CA VAL A 291 -43.05 6.06 -11.75
C VAL A 291 -42.14 6.19 -10.54
N GLU A 292 -42.72 6.62 -9.42
CA GLU A 292 -42.02 6.67 -8.15
C GLU A 292 -42.29 5.39 -7.37
N THR A 293 -41.24 4.81 -6.80
CA THR A 293 -41.32 3.59 -6.00
C THR A 293 -40.28 3.61 -4.88
N PHE A 294 -40.46 2.75 -3.88
CA PHE A 294 -39.60 2.69 -2.71
C PHE A 294 -38.71 1.45 -2.73
N VAL A 295 -37.50 1.59 -2.18
CA VAL A 295 -36.56 0.48 -2.00
C VAL A 295 -37.25 -0.67 -1.24
N GLY A 296 -37.05 -1.91 -1.69
CA GLY A 296 -37.62 -3.13 -1.09
C GLY A 296 -39.01 -3.52 -1.59
N THR A 297 -39.69 -2.66 -2.38
CA THR A 297 -41.01 -2.97 -2.97
C THR A 297 -40.89 -3.59 -4.37
N ASN A 298 -41.99 -4.09 -4.93
CA ASN A 298 -42.05 -4.48 -6.34
C ASN A 298 -42.69 -3.33 -7.13
N SER A 299 -42.12 -2.96 -8.28
CA SER A 299 -42.68 -1.92 -9.16
C SER A 299 -43.21 -2.52 -10.46
N LEU A 300 -44.26 -1.92 -10.99
CA LEU A 300 -44.93 -2.31 -12.23
C LEU A 300 -44.87 -1.14 -13.21
N LEU A 301 -44.25 -1.34 -14.37
CA LEU A 301 -44.18 -0.34 -15.43
C LEU A 301 -45.11 -0.74 -16.57
N GLU A 302 -45.96 0.18 -17.03
CA GLU A 302 -46.96 -0.07 -18.08
C GLU A 302 -46.70 0.74 -19.35
N CYS A 303 -46.81 0.07 -20.50
CA CYS A 303 -46.79 0.70 -21.81
C CYS A 303 -48.22 1.19 -22.17
N ALA A 304 -48.40 2.49 -22.47
CA ALA A 304 -49.72 3.13 -22.58
C ALA A 304 -50.30 3.10 -24.00
N THR A 305 -50.76 1.94 -24.46
CA THR A 305 -51.48 1.83 -25.74
C THR A 305 -52.78 1.06 -25.53
N ASP A 306 -53.89 1.60 -26.06
CA ASP A 306 -55.22 0.96 -26.01
C ASP A 306 -55.46 -0.06 -27.14
N ASP A 307 -54.49 -0.26 -28.04
CA ASP A 307 -54.63 -1.18 -29.19
C ASP A 307 -53.77 -2.45 -29.03
N PHE A 308 -54.33 -3.58 -29.49
CA PHE A 308 -53.81 -4.94 -29.34
C PHE A 308 -52.53 -5.17 -30.18
N ILE A 309 -51.37 -4.90 -29.60
CA ILE A 309 -50.05 -5.13 -30.23
C ILE A 309 -49.46 -6.45 -29.71
N PRO A 310 -48.96 -7.36 -30.59
CA PRO A 310 -48.59 -8.72 -30.18
C PRO A 310 -47.24 -8.85 -29.47
N GLN A 311 -46.31 -7.90 -29.63
CA GLN A 311 -44.97 -8.00 -29.06
C GLN A 311 -44.51 -6.69 -28.41
N TYR A 312 -44.00 -6.82 -27.18
CA TYR A 312 -43.42 -5.75 -26.38
C TYR A 312 -42.00 -6.12 -25.97
N ARG A 313 -41.11 -5.13 -26.02
CA ARG A 313 -39.73 -5.26 -25.58
C ARG A 313 -39.33 -4.08 -24.70
N TRP A 314 -38.58 -4.36 -23.63
CA TRP A 314 -38.16 -3.38 -22.64
C TRP A 314 -36.64 -3.26 -22.60
N ILE A 315 -36.15 -2.02 -22.62
CA ILE A 315 -34.72 -1.70 -22.59
C ILE A 315 -34.43 -0.81 -21.38
N LYS A 316 -33.31 -1.09 -20.69
CA LYS A 316 -32.70 -0.24 -19.65
C LYS A 316 -31.23 -0.06 -19.99
N ASP A 317 -30.72 1.17 -19.94
CA ASP A 317 -29.29 1.49 -20.16
C ASP A 317 -28.70 0.91 -21.47
N GLN A 318 -29.50 0.90 -22.54
CA GLN A 318 -29.19 0.33 -23.87
C GLN A 318 -29.08 -1.20 -23.95
N GLU A 319 -29.34 -1.92 -22.85
CA GLU A 319 -29.42 -3.39 -22.82
C GLU A 319 -30.87 -3.89 -22.83
N LEU A 320 -31.11 -4.98 -23.57
CA LEU A 320 -32.41 -5.65 -23.64
C LEU A 320 -32.64 -6.48 -22.38
N LEU A 321 -33.71 -6.20 -21.64
CA LEU A 321 -34.04 -6.94 -20.43
C LEU A 321 -34.52 -8.36 -20.76
N GLN A 322 -34.19 -9.33 -19.89
CA GLN A 322 -34.63 -10.73 -19.99
C GLN A 322 -35.46 -11.15 -18.77
N SER A 323 -36.37 -12.11 -18.97
CA SER A 323 -37.26 -12.58 -17.90
C SER A 323 -36.50 -13.48 -16.93
N GLY A 324 -36.65 -13.25 -15.63
CA GLY A 324 -35.95 -13.98 -14.57
C GLY A 324 -36.44 -13.59 -13.17
N PRO A 325 -35.66 -13.88 -12.11
CA PRO A 325 -36.05 -13.59 -10.73
C PRO A 325 -36.23 -12.09 -10.43
N LYS A 326 -35.49 -11.23 -11.14
CA LYS A 326 -35.49 -9.77 -10.98
C LYS A 326 -36.54 -9.06 -11.84
N TYR A 327 -36.66 -9.43 -13.11
CA TYR A 327 -37.58 -8.83 -14.08
C TYR A 327 -38.54 -9.90 -14.61
N SER A 328 -39.85 -9.65 -14.58
CA SER A 328 -40.83 -10.56 -15.22
C SER A 328 -41.77 -9.79 -16.14
N PHE A 329 -41.94 -10.27 -17.37
CA PHE A 329 -42.79 -9.64 -18.38
C PHE A 329 -44.21 -10.18 -18.32
N GLN A 330 -45.20 -9.28 -18.33
CA GLN A 330 -46.62 -9.60 -18.32
C GLN A 330 -47.33 -8.76 -19.39
N GLY A 331 -47.31 -9.22 -20.65
CA GLY A 331 -47.89 -8.50 -21.79
C GLY A 331 -47.22 -7.14 -22.01
N ASN A 332 -48.00 -6.05 -21.95
CA ASN A 332 -47.50 -4.67 -22.05
C ASN A 332 -46.86 -4.13 -20.75
N ARG A 333 -46.68 -4.99 -19.72
CA ARG A 333 -46.18 -4.60 -18.40
C ARG A 333 -44.86 -5.28 -18.04
N LEU A 334 -44.00 -4.54 -17.35
CA LEU A 334 -42.76 -5.03 -16.74
C LEU A 334 -42.87 -4.98 -15.22
N VAL A 335 -42.72 -6.14 -14.57
CA VAL A 335 -42.62 -6.23 -13.11
C VAL A 335 -41.15 -6.28 -12.72
N ILE A 336 -40.73 -5.34 -11.88
CA ILE A 336 -39.40 -5.29 -11.27
C ILE A 336 -39.55 -5.68 -9.80
N ARG A 337 -38.90 -6.76 -9.38
CA ARG A 337 -39.01 -7.28 -8.01
C ARG A 337 -37.90 -6.74 -7.11
N ASN A 338 -38.24 -6.46 -5.85
CA ASN A 338 -37.32 -6.02 -4.80
C ASN A 338 -36.42 -4.86 -5.25
N ILE A 339 -37.05 -3.70 -5.49
CA ILE A 339 -36.44 -2.46 -6.01
C ILE A 339 -35.22 -2.05 -5.15
N VAL A 340 -34.09 -1.75 -5.79
CA VAL A 340 -32.89 -1.15 -5.18
C VAL A 340 -32.53 0.18 -5.87
N PRO A 341 -31.70 1.06 -5.28
CA PRO A 341 -31.35 2.35 -5.89
C PRO A 341 -30.76 2.23 -7.31
N ALA A 342 -30.02 1.16 -7.61
CA ALA A 342 -29.46 0.89 -8.93
C ALA A 342 -30.50 0.54 -10.01
N ASP A 343 -31.74 0.19 -9.61
CA ASP A 343 -32.84 -0.02 -10.55
C ASP A 343 -33.44 1.29 -11.07
N ALA A 344 -33.15 2.43 -10.42
CA ALA A 344 -33.58 3.74 -10.89
C ALA A 344 -33.00 4.02 -12.28
N GLY A 345 -33.76 4.76 -13.08
CA GLY A 345 -33.35 5.11 -14.43
C GLY A 345 -34.47 5.05 -15.44
N LYS A 346 -34.12 5.31 -16.69
CA LYS A 346 -35.07 5.39 -17.79
C LYS A 346 -35.27 4.01 -18.42
N TYR A 347 -36.49 3.52 -18.37
CA TYR A 347 -36.94 2.31 -19.04
C TYR A 347 -37.69 2.68 -20.30
N GLU A 348 -37.47 1.95 -21.38
CA GLU A 348 -38.12 2.24 -22.66
C GLU A 348 -38.85 1.00 -23.15
N CYS A 349 -40.17 1.12 -23.29
CA CYS A 349 -40.99 0.10 -23.93
C CYS A 349 -41.15 0.41 -25.41
N PHE A 350 -41.01 -0.63 -26.23
CA PHE A 350 -41.30 -0.60 -27.65
C PHE A 350 -42.44 -1.56 -27.92
N ALA A 351 -43.50 -1.05 -28.56
CA ALA A 351 -44.63 -1.82 -29.05
C ALA A 351 -44.56 -1.86 -30.58
N GLU A 352 -44.40 -3.05 -31.15
CA GLU A 352 -44.14 -3.24 -32.59
C GLU A 352 -45.35 -3.85 -33.31
N GLY A 353 -45.94 -3.09 -34.24
CA GLY A 353 -47.03 -3.54 -35.11
C GLY A 353 -46.63 -3.56 -36.58
N THR A 354 -47.51 -4.06 -37.44
CA THR A 354 -47.22 -4.28 -38.88
C THR A 354 -47.07 -3.01 -39.72
N VAL A 355 -47.28 -1.82 -39.13
CA VAL A 355 -47.21 -0.52 -39.83
C VAL A 355 -46.27 0.47 -39.11
N GLY A 356 -45.56 0.04 -38.06
CA GLY A 356 -44.60 0.87 -37.34
C GLY A 356 -44.42 0.46 -35.89
N PHE A 357 -43.49 1.13 -35.20
CA PHE A 357 -43.24 0.94 -33.77
C PHE A 357 -43.54 2.23 -33.00
N ASN A 358 -44.18 2.07 -31.84
CA ASN A 358 -44.36 3.14 -30.87
C ASN A 358 -43.35 2.95 -29.73
N ARG A 359 -42.74 4.05 -29.26
CA ARG A 359 -41.80 4.06 -28.14
C ARG A 359 -42.34 4.94 -27.03
N LYS A 360 -42.38 4.43 -25.80
CA LYS A 360 -42.66 5.21 -24.61
C LYS A 360 -41.53 5.03 -23.60
N ALA A 361 -41.08 6.15 -23.04
CA ALA A 361 -40.15 6.16 -21.93
C ALA A 361 -40.89 6.28 -20.60
N VAL A 362 -40.47 5.46 -19.64
CA VAL A 362 -40.89 5.48 -18.25
C VAL A 362 -39.65 5.77 -17.41
N LEU A 363 -39.66 6.86 -16.66
CA LEU A 363 -38.57 7.18 -15.75
C LEU A 363 -38.91 6.58 -14.38
N LEU A 364 -38.19 5.54 -13.98
CA LEU A 364 -38.32 4.97 -12.65
C LEU A 364 -37.48 5.79 -11.69
N LYS A 365 -38.15 6.58 -10.84
CA LYS A 365 -37.53 7.24 -9.70
C LYS A 365 -37.67 6.33 -8.50
N VAL A 366 -36.55 5.72 -8.11
CA VAL A 366 -36.50 5.03 -6.81
C VAL A 366 -36.27 6.12 -5.79
N LYS A 367 -37.33 6.50 -5.08
CA LYS A 367 -37.17 7.30 -3.89
C LYS A 367 -36.51 6.39 -2.85
N GLY A 368 -35.33 6.81 -2.38
CA GLY A 368 -34.97 6.48 -1.01
C GLY A 368 -36.14 6.91 -0.14
N ASP A 369 -36.44 6.20 0.93
CA ASP A 369 -37.41 6.71 1.87
C ASP A 369 -36.89 8.08 2.38
N ASP A 370 -37.34 9.16 1.74
CA ASP A 370 -37.04 10.56 2.08
C ASP A 370 -37.99 11.03 3.18
N ARG A 371 -38.67 10.09 3.84
CA ARG A 371 -38.73 10.20 5.29
C ARG A 371 -37.29 10.05 5.75
N THR A 372 -36.60 11.17 5.91
CA THR A 372 -35.60 11.26 6.97
C THR A 372 -36.33 10.82 8.23
N PHE A 373 -36.26 9.54 8.55
CA PHE A 373 -36.55 9.09 9.89
C PHE A 373 -35.62 9.91 10.77
N ASP A 374 -36.08 10.36 11.92
CA ASP A 374 -35.20 11.03 12.90
C ASP A 374 -33.92 10.19 13.15
N GLY A 375 -33.99 8.87 12.92
CA GLY A 375 -32.86 7.93 12.88
C GLY A 375 -31.75 8.22 11.86
N ASP A 376 -32.00 8.80 10.68
CA ASP A 376 -30.97 9.06 9.66
C ASP A 376 -30.03 10.22 10.06
N VAL A 377 -30.61 11.28 10.65
CA VAL A 377 -29.85 12.40 11.23
C VAL A 377 -29.00 11.88 12.38
N PHE A 378 -29.59 11.04 13.23
CA PHE A 378 -28.90 10.39 14.33
C PHE A 378 -27.76 9.48 13.86
N VAL A 379 -27.96 8.62 12.87
CA VAL A 379 -26.91 7.74 12.32
C VAL A 379 -25.75 8.57 11.75
N ARG A 380 -26.03 9.66 11.02
CA ARG A 380 -24.98 10.57 10.53
C ARG A 380 -24.24 11.28 11.67
N GLN A 381 -24.95 11.66 12.73
CA GLN A 381 -24.34 12.26 13.92
C GLN A 381 -23.48 11.24 14.67
N ALA A 382 -23.96 10.00 14.84
CA ALA A 382 -23.22 8.89 15.44
C ALA A 382 -21.96 8.57 14.64
N ILE A 383 -22.01 8.58 13.30
CA ILE A 383 -20.82 8.38 12.45
C ILE A 383 -19.81 9.52 12.64
N ARG A 384 -20.27 10.79 12.67
CA ARG A 384 -19.38 11.94 12.91
C ARG A 384 -18.73 11.87 14.29
N GLU A 385 -19.51 11.50 15.30
CA GLU A 385 -19.03 11.32 16.66
C GLU A 385 -18.02 10.17 16.74
N ALA A 386 -18.34 9.01 16.17
CA ALA A 386 -17.43 7.86 16.05
C ALA A 386 -16.14 8.25 15.33
N THR A 387 -16.25 8.92 14.18
CA THR A 387 -15.10 9.39 13.40
C THR A 387 -14.21 10.31 14.22
N ASN A 388 -14.79 11.25 14.97
CA ASN A 388 -14.04 12.15 15.84
C ASN A 388 -13.37 11.40 16.99
N ARG A 389 -14.10 10.51 17.70
CA ARG A 389 -13.55 9.68 18.79
C ARG A 389 -12.38 8.82 18.32
N VAL A 390 -12.56 8.12 17.19
CA VAL A 390 -11.54 7.26 16.58
C VAL A 390 -10.34 8.08 16.13
N ASN A 391 -10.54 9.15 15.37
CA ASN A 391 -9.42 9.98 14.90
C ASN A 391 -8.63 10.60 16.06
N VAL A 392 -9.31 11.05 17.14
CA VAL A 392 -8.63 11.57 18.33
C VAL A 392 -7.81 10.48 19.00
N ALA A 393 -8.36 9.28 19.20
CA ALA A 393 -7.68 8.16 19.84
C ALA A 393 -6.49 7.63 19.00
N ILE A 394 -6.64 7.55 17.67
CA ILE A 394 -5.56 7.21 16.74
C ILE A 394 -4.46 8.28 16.79
N ASN A 395 -4.83 9.57 16.70
CA ASN A 395 -3.86 10.67 16.74
C ASN A 395 -3.15 10.76 18.10
N ASP A 396 -3.83 10.42 19.21
CA ASP A 396 -3.20 10.31 20.52
C ASP A 396 -2.22 9.14 20.57
N THR A 397 -2.64 7.96 20.09
CA THR A 397 -1.79 6.77 20.02
C THR A 397 -0.56 7.03 19.14
N GLN A 398 -0.72 7.64 17.96
CA GLN A 398 0.39 7.99 17.07
C GLN A 398 1.33 9.02 17.70
N ARG A 399 0.79 10.08 18.31
CA ARG A 399 1.61 11.06 19.04
C ARG A 399 2.37 10.40 20.17
N HIS A 400 1.78 9.44 20.87
CA HIS A 400 2.42 8.75 21.98
C HIS A 400 3.50 7.76 21.54
N LEU A 401 3.23 6.95 20.50
CA LEU A 401 4.11 5.89 20.02
C LEU A 401 5.24 6.38 19.10
N PHE A 402 5.11 7.55 18.48
CA PHE A 402 6.06 8.05 17.48
C PHE A 402 6.65 9.43 17.82
N ASP A 403 6.54 9.87 19.08
CA ASP A 403 7.20 11.09 19.55
C ASP A 403 8.71 10.88 19.73
N ARG A 404 9.49 11.59 18.91
CA ARG A 404 10.96 11.56 18.91
C ARG A 404 11.61 12.04 20.22
N SER A 405 10.87 12.76 21.06
CA SER A 405 11.38 13.31 22.33
C SER A 405 11.20 12.36 23.52
N ARG A 406 10.54 11.22 23.31
CA ARG A 406 10.14 10.28 24.35
C ARG A 406 11.02 9.02 24.36
N GLN A 407 11.30 8.51 25.57
CA GLN A 407 11.79 7.15 25.76
C GLN A 407 10.62 6.15 25.67
N HIS A 408 10.70 5.23 24.72
CA HIS A 408 9.69 4.21 24.49
C HIS A 408 9.84 3.07 25.50
N THR A 409 8.74 2.67 26.14
CA THR A 409 8.70 1.42 26.91
C THR A 409 8.73 0.24 25.94
N VAL A 410 8.99 -0.97 26.44
CA VAL A 410 8.92 -2.14 25.56
C VAL A 410 7.48 -2.42 25.13
N GLN A 411 6.48 -2.11 25.95
CA GLN A 411 5.09 -2.16 25.49
C GLN A 411 4.83 -1.21 24.31
N ASP A 412 5.40 0.01 24.35
CA ASP A 412 5.33 0.95 23.24
C ASP A 412 6.03 0.36 22.00
N LEU A 413 7.22 -0.25 22.16
CA LEU A 413 7.92 -0.91 21.06
C LEU A 413 7.12 -2.07 20.44
N ILE A 414 6.48 -2.91 21.24
CA ILE A 414 5.62 -4.00 20.74
C ILE A 414 4.43 -3.43 19.98
N ALA A 415 3.79 -2.39 20.52
CA ALA A 415 2.67 -1.72 19.89
C ALA A 415 3.11 -1.09 18.56
N ILE A 416 4.28 -0.46 18.52
CA ILE A 416 4.91 0.08 17.31
C ILE A 416 5.15 -1.03 16.30
N PHE A 417 5.80 -2.13 16.67
CA PHE A 417 6.07 -3.21 15.74
C PHE A 417 4.76 -3.75 15.20
N ARG A 418 3.78 -4.07 16.04
CA ARG A 418 2.49 -4.61 15.59
C ARG A 418 1.53 -3.59 14.98
N TYR A 419 1.95 -2.33 14.85
CA TYR A 419 1.12 -1.29 14.29
C TYR A 419 0.98 -1.49 12.77
N PRO A 420 -0.23 -1.33 12.22
CA PRO A 420 -0.46 -1.62 10.80
C PRO A 420 0.28 -0.63 9.88
N ALA A 421 0.79 -1.15 8.75
CA ALA A 421 1.27 -0.35 7.63
C ALA A 421 0.12 0.47 7.00
N ALA A 422 0.44 1.51 6.22
CA ALA A 422 -0.54 2.49 5.74
C ALA A 422 -1.82 1.88 5.12
N GLU A 423 -1.69 0.84 4.28
CA GLU A 423 -2.84 0.18 3.65
C GLU A 423 -3.72 -0.57 4.67
N ALA A 424 -3.12 -1.29 5.61
CA ALA A 424 -3.83 -1.98 6.68
C ALA A 424 -4.41 -0.99 7.71
N LEU A 425 -3.73 0.14 7.92
CA LEU A 425 -4.14 1.21 8.83
C LEU A 425 -5.44 1.86 8.37
N GLU A 426 -5.56 2.19 7.08
CA GLU A 426 -6.80 2.77 6.54
C GLU A 426 -7.99 1.81 6.68
N LEU A 427 -7.77 0.52 6.42
CA LEU A 427 -8.83 -0.48 6.55
C LEU A 427 -9.24 -0.69 8.01
N ALA A 428 -8.27 -0.85 8.91
CA ALA A 428 -8.54 -1.01 10.33
C ALA A 428 -9.18 0.28 10.92
N ARG A 429 -8.83 1.46 10.42
CA ARG A 429 -9.44 2.73 10.84
C ARG A 429 -10.91 2.79 10.42
N ALA A 430 -11.19 2.39 9.19
CA ALA A 430 -12.55 2.31 8.69
C ALA A 430 -13.42 1.33 9.51
N GLU A 431 -12.85 0.19 9.90
CA GLU A 431 -13.51 -0.79 10.77
C GLU A 431 -13.77 -0.24 12.18
N GLU A 432 -12.79 0.43 12.80
CA GLU A 432 -12.97 1.05 14.12
C GLU A 432 -14.09 2.10 14.09
N ILE A 433 -14.17 2.93 13.04
CA ILE A 433 -15.27 3.90 12.88
C ILE A 433 -16.60 3.19 12.74
N PHE A 434 -16.65 2.11 11.96
CA PHE A 434 -17.85 1.31 11.76
C PHE A 434 -18.34 0.71 13.10
N GLU A 435 -17.48 0.04 13.86
CA GLU A 435 -17.85 -0.55 15.15
C GLU A 435 -18.25 0.51 16.18
N GLN A 436 -17.50 1.62 16.30
CA GLN A 436 -17.83 2.69 17.24
C GLN A 436 -19.16 3.37 16.89
N THR A 437 -19.51 3.46 15.60
CA THR A 437 -20.81 3.97 15.18
C THR A 437 -21.93 3.06 15.70
N LEU A 438 -21.79 1.74 15.54
CA LEU A 438 -22.77 0.77 16.02
C LEU A 438 -22.92 0.84 17.55
N ASP A 439 -21.81 0.96 18.29
CA ASP A 439 -21.84 1.08 19.75
C ASP A 439 -22.55 2.36 20.23
N ILE A 440 -22.30 3.50 19.57
CA ILE A 440 -23.00 4.76 19.86
C ILE A 440 -24.51 4.62 19.62
N ILE A 441 -24.90 4.00 18.51
CA ILE A 441 -26.31 3.79 18.18
C ILE A 441 -26.99 2.93 19.26
N VAL A 442 -26.35 1.82 19.66
CA VAL A 442 -26.92 0.90 20.66
C VAL A 442 -27.06 1.57 22.03
N ARG A 443 -26.04 2.30 22.47
CA ARG A 443 -26.07 2.99 23.77
C ARG A 443 -27.22 4.00 23.83
N HIS A 444 -27.41 4.75 22.76
CA HIS A 444 -28.51 5.71 22.65
C HIS A 444 -29.88 5.04 22.70
N VAL A 445 -30.04 3.89 22.03
CA VAL A 445 -31.29 3.11 22.08
C VAL A 445 -31.58 2.60 23.50
N ARG A 446 -30.54 2.17 24.24
CA ARG A 446 -30.67 1.76 25.65
C ARG A 446 -31.06 2.90 26.58
N GLU A 447 -30.45 4.08 26.41
CA GLU A 447 -30.72 5.27 27.23
C GLU A 447 -32.11 5.89 26.94
N GLY A 448 -32.71 5.60 25.79
CA GLY A 448 -34.03 6.09 25.36
C GLY A 448 -35.27 5.36 25.90
N HIS A 449 -35.13 4.39 26.80
CA HIS A 449 -36.22 3.72 27.54
C HIS A 449 -37.37 3.04 26.74
N ASN A 450 -37.10 2.37 25.60
CA ASN A 450 -38.16 1.62 24.89
C ASN A 450 -37.81 0.19 24.45
N TYR A 451 -36.62 -0.34 24.77
CA TYR A 451 -36.25 -1.73 24.44
C TYR A 451 -35.38 -2.35 25.55
N ASP A 452 -35.80 -3.51 26.05
CA ASP A 452 -34.99 -4.38 26.93
C ASP A 452 -34.22 -5.38 26.06
N LEU A 453 -32.90 -5.18 25.96
CA LEU A 453 -32.01 -5.99 25.11
C LEU A 453 -31.45 -7.22 25.83
N ASP A 454 -31.80 -7.45 27.10
CA ASP A 454 -31.22 -8.51 27.91
C ASP A 454 -32.08 -9.79 27.99
N THR A 455 -33.35 -9.76 27.56
CA THR A 455 -34.31 -10.81 27.99
C THR A 455 -35.00 -11.68 26.93
N THR A 456 -35.04 -11.39 25.62
CA THR A 456 -35.66 -12.32 24.63
C THR A 456 -35.09 -12.20 23.21
N GLY A 457 -35.37 -13.19 22.36
CA GLY A 457 -34.82 -13.39 21.00
C GLY A 457 -35.05 -12.27 19.96
N ASP A 458 -35.61 -11.13 20.38
CA ASP A 458 -35.65 -9.87 19.62
C ASP A 458 -34.28 -9.18 19.78
N SER A 459 -33.28 -9.84 19.20
CA SER A 459 -31.87 -9.48 19.22
C SER A 459 -31.65 -8.11 18.54
N TYR A 460 -30.50 -7.48 18.76
CA TYR A 460 -29.80 -6.45 17.94
C TYR A 460 -30.20 -6.30 16.45
N ARG A 461 -30.71 -7.39 15.87
CA ARG A 461 -31.45 -7.59 14.64
C ARG A 461 -32.34 -6.38 14.22
N ASP A 462 -33.05 -5.70 15.10
CA ASP A 462 -34.09 -4.71 14.71
C ASP A 462 -33.70 -3.22 14.75
N ILE A 463 -32.45 -2.86 15.07
CA ILE A 463 -32.11 -1.44 15.37
C ILE A 463 -31.78 -0.62 14.11
N ILE A 464 -31.17 -1.23 13.08
CA ILE A 464 -30.60 -0.51 11.94
C ILE A 464 -31.04 -1.13 10.61
N SER A 465 -31.67 -0.33 9.75
CA SER A 465 -32.09 -0.76 8.41
C SER A 465 -30.88 -1.04 7.48
N PRO A 466 -31.05 -1.80 6.38
CA PRO A 466 -30.00 -2.03 5.38
C PRO A 466 -29.44 -0.75 4.78
N GLY A 467 -30.32 0.25 4.60
CA GLY A 467 -29.96 1.57 4.10
C GLY A 467 -29.00 2.28 5.06
N HIS A 468 -29.30 2.25 6.36
CA HIS A 468 -28.43 2.80 7.40
C HIS A 468 -27.09 2.05 7.51
N LEU A 469 -27.07 0.72 7.41
CA LEU A 469 -25.81 -0.05 7.42
C LEU A 469 -24.95 0.23 6.18
N THR A 470 -25.57 0.36 5.00
CA THR A 470 -24.87 0.81 3.79
C THR A 470 -24.33 2.22 3.97
N LEU A 471 -25.11 3.12 4.59
CA LEU A 471 -24.68 4.49 4.89
C LEU A 471 -23.49 4.50 5.86
N ILE A 472 -23.54 3.70 6.93
CA ILE A 472 -22.44 3.58 7.91
C ILE A 472 -21.20 3.00 7.25
N ALA A 473 -21.31 1.89 6.52
CA ALA A 473 -20.20 1.31 5.75
C ALA A 473 -19.62 2.33 4.75
N ASN A 474 -20.50 3.08 4.08
CA ASN A 474 -20.07 4.06 3.10
C ASN A 474 -19.36 5.27 3.72
N MET A 475 -19.89 5.79 4.81
CA MET A 475 -19.32 6.98 5.45
C MET A 475 -18.10 6.66 6.30
N SER A 476 -17.99 5.43 6.82
CA SER A 476 -16.81 4.97 7.58
C SER A 476 -15.62 4.62 6.68
N GLY A 477 -15.84 4.37 5.38
CA GLY A 477 -14.80 3.80 4.50
C GLY A 477 -14.79 2.27 4.51
N CYS A 478 -15.69 1.64 5.28
CA CYS A 478 -15.73 0.20 5.52
C CYS A 478 -16.60 -0.54 4.49
N PHE A 479 -16.54 -0.11 3.23
CA PHE A 479 -17.18 -0.79 2.12
C PHE A 479 -16.50 -2.13 1.88
N ALA A 480 -17.24 -3.13 1.40
CA ALA A 480 -16.62 -4.26 0.72
C ALA A 480 -15.98 -3.69 -0.56
N ASN A 481 -14.75 -3.17 -0.46
CA ASN A 481 -14.01 -2.68 -1.61
C ASN A 481 -13.67 -3.94 -2.42
N PRO A 482 -14.34 -4.22 -3.56
CA PRO A 482 -13.76 -5.19 -4.46
C PRO A 482 -12.51 -4.47 -4.96
N ARG A 483 -11.33 -4.77 -4.37
CA ARG A 483 -10.06 -4.45 -5.01
C ARG A 483 -10.23 -5.03 -6.42
N ILE A 484 -10.44 -4.18 -7.42
CA ILE A 484 -10.54 -4.63 -8.82
C ILE A 484 -9.10 -5.01 -9.18
N THR A 485 -8.73 -6.23 -8.81
CA THR A 485 -7.39 -6.76 -8.97
C THR A 485 -7.27 -7.17 -10.43
N LYS A 486 -6.67 -6.28 -11.24
CA LYS A 486 -6.44 -6.55 -12.65
C LYS A 486 -5.19 -7.41 -12.82
N CYS A 487 -5.34 -8.73 -12.84
CA CYS A 487 -4.29 -9.67 -13.22
C CYS A 487 -4.01 -9.66 -14.74
N SER A 488 -4.04 -8.50 -15.39
CA SER A 488 -3.96 -8.39 -16.86
C SER A 488 -2.54 -8.54 -17.41
N ASN A 489 -1.50 -8.29 -16.61
CA ASN A 489 -0.10 -8.47 -16.98
C ASN A 489 0.31 -9.95 -16.87
N MET A 490 -0.19 -10.78 -17.78
CA MET A 490 0.09 -12.21 -17.78
C MET A 490 1.56 -12.54 -18.01
N CYS A 491 2.33 -11.68 -18.68
CA CYS A 491 3.77 -11.87 -18.84
C CYS A 491 4.50 -11.85 -17.49
N TYR A 492 4.16 -10.90 -16.61
CA TYR A 492 4.70 -10.84 -15.25
C TYR A 492 4.14 -11.96 -14.37
N HIS A 493 2.80 -12.07 -14.28
CA HIS A 493 2.14 -13.00 -13.37
C HIS A 493 2.37 -14.48 -13.72
N LYS A 494 2.83 -14.80 -14.93
CA LYS A 494 3.27 -16.15 -15.28
C LYS A 494 4.60 -16.53 -14.63
N LYS A 495 5.49 -15.56 -14.38
CA LYS A 495 6.86 -15.81 -13.90
C LYS A 495 7.10 -15.41 -12.45
N TYR A 496 6.48 -14.31 -12.00
CA TYR A 496 6.79 -13.69 -10.72
C TYR A 496 5.53 -13.41 -9.89
N ARG A 497 5.70 -13.52 -8.56
CA ARG A 497 4.70 -13.14 -7.56
C ARG A 497 4.58 -11.61 -7.48
N THR A 498 3.38 -11.12 -7.22
CA THR A 498 3.23 -9.73 -6.72
C THR A 498 3.83 -9.62 -5.32
N MET A 499 3.97 -8.40 -4.79
CA MET A 499 4.45 -8.19 -3.42
C MET A 499 3.36 -8.46 -2.38
N ASP A 500 2.10 -8.27 -2.74
CA ASP A 500 0.93 -8.39 -1.86
C ASP A 500 0.23 -9.76 -1.95
N GLY A 501 0.82 -10.71 -2.66
CA GLY A 501 0.27 -12.06 -2.87
C GLY A 501 -0.92 -12.14 -3.84
N THR A 502 -1.41 -11.01 -4.36
CA THR A 502 -2.52 -11.01 -5.33
C THR A 502 -2.15 -11.72 -6.64
N CYS A 503 -3.18 -12.19 -7.36
CA CYS A 503 -3.02 -12.92 -8.62
C CYS A 503 -2.21 -14.23 -8.51
N ASN A 504 -1.99 -14.76 -7.30
CA ASN A 504 -1.51 -16.14 -7.14
C ASN A 504 -2.57 -17.09 -7.72
N ASN A 505 -3.78 -17.05 -7.16
CA ASN A 505 -4.94 -17.65 -7.77
C ASN A 505 -5.52 -16.70 -8.83
N LEU A 506 -5.73 -17.18 -10.06
CA LEU A 506 -6.24 -16.34 -11.15
C LEU A 506 -7.77 -16.26 -11.19
N GLN A 507 -8.46 -17.22 -10.56
CA GLN A 507 -9.93 -17.24 -10.45
C GLN A 507 -10.39 -16.41 -9.26
N GLU A 508 -9.67 -16.52 -8.14
CA GLU A 508 -9.92 -15.78 -6.90
C GLU A 508 -8.66 -14.98 -6.50
N PRO A 509 -8.40 -13.80 -7.12
CA PRO A 509 -7.14 -13.06 -7.00
C PRO A 509 -6.69 -12.66 -5.59
N LEU A 510 -7.59 -12.71 -4.60
CA LEU A 510 -7.33 -12.33 -3.21
C LEU A 510 -6.98 -13.53 -2.30
N ASN A 511 -7.12 -14.77 -2.78
CA ASN A 511 -6.80 -15.95 -1.99
C ASN A 511 -5.32 -15.97 -1.58
N GLY A 512 -5.04 -15.85 -0.28
CA GLY A 512 -3.69 -15.75 0.28
C GLY A 512 -3.01 -14.38 0.14
N ALA A 513 -3.72 -13.35 -0.34
CA ALA A 513 -3.21 -11.99 -0.42
C ALA A 513 -3.11 -11.32 0.97
N THR A 514 -2.43 -10.19 1.04
CA THR A 514 -2.30 -9.38 2.26
C THR A 514 -3.60 -8.63 2.58
N VAL A 515 -3.78 -8.28 3.85
CA VAL A 515 -4.90 -7.48 4.34
C VAL A 515 -6.26 -8.15 4.04
N THR A 516 -6.30 -9.47 4.17
CA THR A 516 -7.51 -10.28 4.08
C THR A 516 -7.85 -10.89 5.44
N ALA A 517 -9.09 -11.29 5.62
CA ALA A 517 -9.50 -12.05 6.80
C ALA A 517 -8.78 -13.41 6.82
N PHE A 518 -8.43 -13.89 8.03
CA PHE A 518 -8.09 -15.30 8.20
C PHE A 518 -9.28 -16.18 7.78
N SER A 519 -8.99 -17.32 7.16
CA SER A 519 -9.98 -18.38 7.00
C SER A 519 -10.22 -19.05 8.37
N ARG A 520 -11.25 -19.89 8.48
CA ARG A 520 -11.55 -20.61 9.73
C ARG A 520 -11.81 -22.08 9.46
N LEU A 521 -11.28 -22.93 10.33
CA LEU A 521 -11.58 -24.36 10.34
C LEU A 521 -12.93 -24.64 10.98
N LEU A 522 -13.28 -23.88 12.03
CA LEU A 522 -14.57 -23.96 12.70
C LEU A 522 -15.22 -22.56 12.82
N PRO A 523 -16.56 -22.48 12.86
CA PRO A 523 -17.24 -21.23 13.14
C PRO A 523 -16.78 -20.62 14.48
N PRO A 524 -16.58 -19.29 14.55
CA PRO A 524 -16.09 -18.65 15.77
C PRO A 524 -17.13 -18.63 16.88
N ILE A 525 -16.66 -18.58 18.13
CA ILE A 525 -17.50 -18.39 19.32
C ILE A 525 -17.23 -17.02 19.94
N TYR A 526 -18.30 -16.26 20.13
CA TYR A 526 -18.32 -14.97 20.82
C TYR A 526 -19.47 -14.98 21.83
N GLU A 527 -19.34 -14.29 22.97
CA GLU A 527 -20.34 -14.30 24.04
C GLU A 527 -21.72 -13.84 23.59
N ASN A 528 -21.74 -12.85 22.71
CA ASN A 528 -22.92 -12.28 22.10
C ASN A 528 -23.22 -12.88 20.71
N GLY A 529 -22.41 -13.85 20.25
CA GLY A 529 -22.53 -14.49 18.95
C GLY A 529 -21.89 -13.74 17.79
N PHE A 530 -21.32 -12.54 18.00
CA PHE A 530 -20.76 -11.72 16.91
C PHE A 530 -19.35 -11.18 17.17
N ASN A 531 -19.09 -10.48 18.28
CA ASN A 531 -17.78 -9.82 18.47
C ASN A 531 -17.27 -9.72 19.92
N THR A 532 -18.09 -10.01 20.95
CA THR A 532 -17.65 -9.95 22.35
C THR A 532 -16.88 -11.22 22.68
N PRO A 533 -15.58 -11.14 23.02
CA PRO A 533 -14.75 -12.30 23.35
C PRO A 533 -15.35 -13.16 24.45
N VAL A 534 -15.04 -14.46 24.44
CA VAL A 534 -15.33 -15.33 25.59
C VAL A 534 -14.50 -14.93 26.80
N GLY A 535 -15.13 -14.83 27.97
CA GLY A 535 -14.52 -14.34 29.21
C GLY A 535 -14.56 -12.82 29.36
N TRP A 536 -15.37 -12.12 28.56
CA TRP A 536 -15.60 -10.68 28.68
C TRP A 536 -16.46 -10.34 29.89
N SER A 537 -17.58 -11.04 30.05
CA SER A 537 -18.42 -10.89 31.24
C SER A 537 -17.87 -11.72 32.39
N THR A 538 -17.57 -11.06 33.51
CA THR A 538 -17.07 -11.71 34.73
C THR A 538 -18.13 -12.58 35.42
N SER A 539 -19.42 -12.35 35.15
CA SER A 539 -20.53 -13.12 35.72
C SER A 539 -20.99 -14.29 34.85
N LYS A 540 -20.53 -14.39 33.59
CA LYS A 540 -20.94 -15.46 32.68
C LYS A 540 -20.25 -16.77 33.04
N GLN A 541 -21.04 -17.85 33.04
CA GLN A 541 -20.57 -19.21 33.22
C GLN A 541 -20.64 -19.98 31.90
N TYR A 542 -19.68 -20.88 31.70
CA TYR A 542 -19.51 -21.73 30.55
C TYR A 542 -19.58 -23.16 31.04
N ASN A 543 -20.57 -23.93 30.57
CA ASN A 543 -20.82 -25.28 31.08
C ASN A 543 -20.92 -25.34 32.62
N GLY A 544 -21.59 -24.33 33.22
CA GLY A 544 -21.83 -24.24 34.67
C GLY A 544 -20.67 -23.71 35.52
N VAL A 545 -19.54 -23.30 34.93
CA VAL A 545 -18.38 -22.77 35.66
C VAL A 545 -17.78 -21.53 34.99
N HIS A 546 -17.12 -20.66 35.76
CA HIS A 546 -16.41 -19.51 35.19
C HIS A 546 -15.10 -19.95 34.53
N LEU A 547 -14.73 -19.32 33.42
CA LEU A 547 -13.42 -19.55 32.79
C LEU A 547 -12.30 -19.04 33.71
N PRO A 548 -11.17 -19.75 33.81
CA PRO A 548 -10.05 -19.28 34.59
C PRO A 548 -9.42 -18.04 33.93
N SER A 549 -8.82 -17.19 34.76
CA SER A 549 -7.93 -16.13 34.26
C SER A 549 -6.79 -16.78 33.45
N PRO A 550 -6.45 -16.23 32.26
CA PRO A 550 -5.28 -16.67 31.50
C PRO A 550 -4.00 -16.70 32.33
N ARG A 551 -3.83 -15.74 33.26
CA ARG A 551 -2.66 -15.66 34.14
C ARG A 551 -2.62 -16.77 35.17
N LEU A 552 -3.78 -17.18 35.68
CA LEU A 552 -3.86 -18.34 36.56
C LEU A 552 -3.49 -19.62 35.82
N VAL A 553 -3.99 -19.80 34.58
CA VAL A 553 -3.62 -20.96 33.75
C VAL A 553 -2.11 -20.98 33.48
N SER A 554 -1.54 -19.83 33.12
CA SER A 554 -0.10 -19.71 32.87
C SER A 554 0.73 -20.10 34.10
N SER A 555 0.49 -19.47 35.26
CA SER A 555 1.31 -19.70 36.45
C SER A 555 1.10 -21.07 37.09
N PHE A 556 -0.10 -21.66 36.98
CA PHE A 556 -0.42 -22.95 37.58
C PHE A 556 -0.06 -24.17 36.70
N LEU A 557 -0.13 -24.02 35.37
CA LEU A 557 0.03 -25.14 34.44
C LEU A 557 1.20 -24.98 33.45
N MET A 558 1.43 -23.77 32.91
CA MET A 558 2.29 -23.61 31.74
C MET A 558 3.72 -23.16 32.06
N SER A 559 3.87 -22.30 33.07
CA SER A 559 5.14 -21.69 33.48
C SER A 559 6.06 -22.69 34.17
N THR A 560 7.35 -22.66 33.84
CA THR A 560 8.39 -23.47 34.51
C THR A 560 9.72 -22.73 34.58
N ASP A 561 10.45 -22.91 35.70
CA ASP A 561 11.85 -22.50 35.83
C ASP A 561 12.83 -23.60 35.41
N HIS A 562 12.33 -24.84 35.27
CA HIS A 562 13.13 -25.97 34.80
C HIS A 562 13.06 -26.06 33.27
N VAL A 563 14.22 -26.33 32.66
CA VAL A 563 14.35 -26.45 31.20
C VAL A 563 15.14 -27.71 30.88
N THR A 564 14.43 -28.72 30.36
CA THR A 564 15.03 -29.90 29.76
C THR A 564 15.51 -29.59 28.34
N GLU A 565 16.75 -29.98 28.02
CA GLU A 565 17.29 -29.85 26.66
C GLU A 565 16.71 -30.90 25.70
N ASP A 566 16.54 -30.51 24.44
CA ASP A 566 16.22 -31.44 23.37
C ASP A 566 17.50 -32.14 22.88
N GLU A 567 17.55 -33.46 23.06
CA GLU A 567 18.69 -34.29 22.67
C GLU A 567 18.82 -34.47 21.15
N THR A 568 17.76 -34.17 20.41
CA THR A 568 17.70 -34.44 18.96
C THR A 568 17.79 -33.18 18.11
N SER A 569 17.39 -32.03 18.66
CA SER A 569 17.21 -30.81 17.88
C SER A 569 17.97 -29.63 18.46
N THR A 570 18.52 -28.81 17.57
CA THR A 570 19.21 -27.57 17.93
C THR A 570 18.21 -26.43 18.10
N HIS A 571 18.67 -25.34 18.69
CA HIS A 571 17.88 -24.13 18.85
C HIS A 571 17.50 -23.46 17.51
N MET A 572 18.21 -23.76 16.43
CA MET A 572 17.86 -23.34 15.06
C MET A 572 16.47 -23.85 14.63
N LEU A 573 16.02 -25.00 15.16
CA LEU A 573 14.66 -25.51 14.90
C LEU A 573 13.59 -24.50 15.35
N MET A 574 13.76 -23.92 16.54
CA MET A 574 12.89 -22.88 17.07
C MET A 574 12.99 -21.61 16.21
N GLN A 575 14.23 -21.14 15.96
CA GLN A 575 14.46 -19.88 15.28
C GLN A 575 13.89 -19.87 13.86
N TRP A 576 14.06 -20.97 13.11
CA TRP A 576 13.48 -21.08 11.77
C TRP A 576 11.96 -21.08 11.81
N GLY A 577 11.34 -21.72 12.79
CA GLY A 577 9.90 -21.71 12.97
C GLY A 577 9.33 -20.30 13.12
N GLN A 578 9.95 -19.47 13.95
CA GLN A 578 9.57 -18.06 14.10
C GLN A 578 9.84 -17.25 12.81
N PHE A 579 11.01 -17.42 12.20
CA PHE A 579 11.35 -16.71 10.96
C PHE A 579 10.38 -17.04 9.82
N ALA A 580 9.97 -18.30 9.70
CA ALA A 580 8.99 -18.76 8.72
C ALA A 580 7.55 -18.33 9.07
N ASP A 581 7.15 -18.36 10.36
CA ASP A 581 5.86 -17.81 10.80
C ASP A 581 5.72 -16.33 10.41
N HIS A 582 6.80 -15.56 10.57
CA HIS A 582 6.83 -14.15 10.20
C HIS A 582 6.75 -13.89 8.69
N ASP A 583 6.83 -14.94 7.85
CA ASP A 583 6.61 -14.86 6.41
C ASP A 583 5.15 -15.04 6.02
N ILE A 584 4.33 -15.65 6.90
CA ILE A 584 2.96 -16.08 6.56
C ILE A 584 1.88 -15.56 7.50
N THR A 585 2.21 -15.19 8.74
CA THR A 585 1.24 -14.64 9.69
C THR A 585 1.68 -13.33 10.35
N LEU A 586 0.76 -12.36 10.34
CA LEU A 586 0.86 -11.13 11.11
C LEU A 586 -0.54 -10.60 11.39
N THR A 587 -0.96 -10.59 12.66
CA THR A 587 -2.21 -9.94 13.07
C THR A 587 -1.93 -8.55 13.65
N PRO A 588 -2.42 -7.46 13.01
CA PRO A 588 -2.35 -6.13 13.59
C PRO A 588 -3.15 -6.02 14.89
N GLN A 589 -2.63 -5.25 15.84
CA GLN A 589 -3.41 -4.82 16.99
C GLN A 589 -4.32 -3.66 16.60
N SER A 590 -5.39 -3.44 17.39
CA SER A 590 -6.21 -2.22 17.33
C SER A 590 -5.33 -0.97 17.20
N ILE A 591 -5.70 -0.07 16.30
CA ILE A 591 -4.93 1.13 15.98
C ILE A 591 -4.90 2.07 17.19
N SER A 592 -6.01 2.12 17.92
CA SER A 592 -6.04 2.76 19.22
C SER A 592 -5.54 1.80 20.32
N TYR A 593 -4.63 2.29 21.16
CA TYR A 593 -4.27 1.64 22.43
C TYR A 593 -5.00 2.26 23.65
N ALA A 594 -5.88 3.23 23.38
CA ALA A 594 -6.72 3.91 24.36
C ALA A 594 -8.19 3.61 24.13
N ARG A 595 -8.97 3.56 25.22
CA ARG A 595 -10.43 3.44 25.14
C ARG A 595 -11.03 4.64 24.42
N PHE A 596 -11.99 4.37 23.55
CA PHE A 596 -12.67 5.43 22.78
C PHE A 596 -13.64 6.27 23.63
N SER A 597 -13.99 5.81 24.83
CA SER A 597 -14.90 6.49 25.75
C SER A 597 -14.25 7.58 26.58
N ASP A 598 -13.08 7.31 27.17
CA ASP A 598 -12.43 8.21 28.13
C ASP A 598 -10.93 8.40 27.91
N GLY A 599 -10.36 7.79 26.87
CA GLY A 599 -8.95 7.92 26.52
C GLY A 599 -7.97 7.20 27.46
N ARG A 600 -8.46 6.45 28.47
CA ARG A 600 -7.57 5.65 29.32
C ARG A 600 -6.93 4.52 28.51
N ARG A 601 -5.65 4.25 28.76
CA ARG A 601 -4.92 3.23 28.00
C ARG A 601 -5.15 1.84 28.54
N CYS A 602 -5.00 0.83 27.68
CA CYS A 602 -5.25 -0.56 28.07
C CYS A 602 -4.29 -1.12 29.14
N ASN A 603 -3.18 -0.44 29.43
CA ASN A 603 -2.30 -0.76 30.56
C ASN A 603 -2.60 0.04 31.84
N GLU A 604 -3.49 1.03 31.78
CA GLU A 604 -3.87 1.90 32.89
C GLU A 604 -5.26 1.55 33.44
N THR A 605 -5.97 0.62 32.82
CA THR A 605 -7.31 0.16 33.22
C THR A 605 -7.40 -1.36 33.19
N CYS A 606 -8.26 -1.90 34.06
CA CYS A 606 -8.63 -3.32 34.10
C CYS A 606 -10.08 -3.57 33.66
N ASP A 607 -10.74 -2.53 33.14
CA ASP A 607 -12.10 -2.65 32.62
C ASP A 607 -12.08 -3.26 31.23
N ASN A 608 -13.00 -4.19 30.98
CA ASN A 608 -13.24 -4.74 29.66
C ASN A 608 -14.06 -3.74 28.85
N GLU A 609 -13.39 -3.00 27.96
CA GLU A 609 -14.02 -2.01 27.08
C GLU A 609 -13.14 -1.77 25.86
N TYR A 610 -13.75 -1.78 24.66
CA TYR A 610 -13.02 -1.71 23.41
C TYR A 610 -12.10 -0.47 23.32
N PRO A 611 -10.81 -0.63 22.91
CA PRO A 611 -10.17 -1.86 22.41
C PRO A 611 -9.48 -2.71 23.50
N CYS A 612 -9.65 -2.37 24.77
CA CYS A 612 -8.99 -3.01 25.90
C CYS A 612 -9.73 -4.29 26.33
N PHE A 613 -8.96 -5.38 26.48
CA PHE A 613 -9.43 -6.65 27.04
C PHE A 613 -8.38 -7.21 28.01
N PRO A 614 -8.13 -6.50 29.13
CA PRO A 614 -7.03 -6.77 30.05
C PRO A 614 -7.12 -8.16 30.69
N ILE A 615 -5.97 -8.70 31.10
CA ILE A 615 -5.86 -10.04 31.69
C ILE A 615 -5.87 -9.91 33.22
N PRO A 616 -6.91 -10.40 33.92
CA PRO A 616 -6.98 -10.29 35.37
C PRO A 616 -5.85 -11.04 36.07
N VAL A 617 -5.16 -10.41 37.02
CA VAL A 617 -4.11 -11.06 37.82
C VAL A 617 -4.76 -11.73 39.04
N PRO A 618 -4.55 -13.04 39.28
CA PRO A 618 -5.15 -13.73 40.41
C PRO A 618 -4.56 -13.24 41.75
N ARG A 619 -5.35 -13.30 42.82
CA ARG A 619 -4.95 -12.80 44.16
C ARG A 619 -3.72 -13.49 44.76
N SER A 620 -3.43 -14.71 44.33
CA SER A 620 -2.25 -15.47 44.74
C SER A 620 -0.96 -15.03 44.03
N ASP A 621 -1.04 -14.23 42.96
CA ASP A 621 0.12 -13.80 42.18
C ASP A 621 0.81 -12.60 42.85
N SER A 622 2.14 -12.62 42.92
CA SER A 622 2.93 -11.55 43.52
C SER A 622 2.78 -10.20 42.78
N ARG A 623 2.42 -10.21 41.49
CA ARG A 623 2.19 -8.98 40.70
C ARG A 623 1.03 -8.14 41.19
N ILE A 624 0.05 -8.73 41.89
CA ILE A 624 -1.17 -8.01 42.31
C ILE A 624 -0.88 -6.86 43.26
N GLN A 625 0.25 -6.90 43.97
CA GLN A 625 0.70 -5.81 44.86
C GLN A 625 0.99 -4.51 44.08
N SER A 626 1.28 -4.63 42.79
CA SER A 626 1.60 -3.49 41.93
C SER A 626 0.48 -3.16 40.94
N HIS A 627 -0.13 -4.18 40.31
CA HIS A 627 -1.13 -3.99 39.25
C HIS A 627 -2.19 -5.11 39.29
N PRO A 628 -3.50 -4.79 39.24
CA PRO A 628 -4.57 -5.78 39.30
C PRO A 628 -4.82 -6.56 37.99
N CYS A 629 -4.23 -6.14 36.87
CA CYS A 629 -4.33 -6.82 35.58
C CYS A 629 -3.08 -6.56 34.70
N LEU A 630 -2.92 -7.36 33.65
CA LEU A 630 -1.96 -7.11 32.57
C LEU A 630 -2.68 -6.43 31.40
N GLY A 631 -2.09 -5.37 30.85
CA GLY A 631 -2.70 -4.63 29.75
C GLY A 631 -2.71 -5.43 28.44
N PHE A 632 -3.85 -5.40 27.75
CA PHE A 632 -4.06 -6.12 26.50
C PHE A 632 -5.03 -5.35 25.59
N ALA A 633 -4.64 -5.13 24.34
CA ALA A 633 -5.49 -4.59 23.30
C ALA A 633 -5.91 -5.70 22.31
N ARG A 634 -7.18 -5.65 21.89
CA ARG A 634 -7.77 -6.56 20.90
C ARG A 634 -7.13 -6.38 19.53
N SER A 635 -7.26 -7.41 18.69
CA SER A 635 -6.79 -7.39 17.30
C SER A 635 -7.75 -6.57 16.42
N SER A 636 -7.20 -5.87 15.43
CA SER A 636 -8.02 -5.21 14.39
C SER A 636 -8.87 -6.23 13.64
N ALA A 637 -10.09 -5.86 13.27
CA ALA A 637 -10.97 -6.72 12.49
C ALA A 637 -11.05 -6.31 11.03
N MET A 638 -11.52 -7.23 10.21
CA MET A 638 -11.87 -6.99 8.82
C MET A 638 -13.21 -6.25 8.75
N CYS A 639 -13.28 -5.29 7.84
CA CYS A 639 -14.51 -4.58 7.52
C CYS A 639 -15.69 -5.50 7.23
N ASN A 640 -16.90 -5.07 7.63
CA ASN A 640 -18.15 -5.82 7.51
C ASN A 640 -18.19 -7.17 8.25
N SER A 641 -17.28 -7.39 9.21
CA SER A 641 -17.36 -8.50 10.17
C SER A 641 -17.75 -7.99 11.56
N GLY A 642 -18.24 -8.87 12.42
CA GLY A 642 -18.61 -8.53 13.80
C GLY A 642 -19.92 -7.76 13.94
N SER A 643 -20.81 -7.80 12.93
CA SER A 643 -22.05 -7.02 12.89
C SER A 643 -23.29 -7.88 12.62
N THR A 644 -24.45 -7.38 13.06
CA THR A 644 -25.76 -8.00 12.86
C THR A 644 -26.56 -7.24 11.82
N SER A 645 -27.09 -7.94 10.82
CA SER A 645 -28.19 -7.42 10.00
C SER A 645 -29.20 -8.52 9.70
N ILE A 646 -30.47 -8.30 10.06
CA ILE A 646 -31.60 -9.16 9.66
C ILE A 646 -31.68 -9.30 8.13
N PHE A 647 -31.26 -8.28 7.41
CA PHE A 647 -31.66 -8.06 6.03
C PHE A 647 -30.58 -8.39 4.99
N TYR A 648 -29.30 -8.40 5.39
CA TYR A 648 -28.24 -8.96 4.54
C TYR A 648 -28.22 -10.49 4.54
N LYS A 649 -29.02 -11.16 5.38
CA LYS A 649 -28.90 -12.59 5.70
C LYS A 649 -27.49 -13.02 6.16
N THR A 650 -26.56 -12.09 6.39
CA THR A 650 -25.20 -12.37 6.83
C THR A 650 -25.05 -12.05 8.30
N PHE A 651 -25.11 -13.10 9.13
CA PHE A 651 -24.51 -13.09 10.46
C PHE A 651 -23.01 -13.31 10.28
N SER A 652 -22.22 -12.24 10.14
CA SER A 652 -20.77 -12.39 10.06
C SER A 652 -20.15 -12.06 11.40
N ALA A 653 -19.73 -13.08 12.14
CA ALA A 653 -18.90 -12.92 13.32
C ALA A 653 -17.59 -12.19 12.98
N ARG A 654 -16.99 -11.52 13.98
CA ARG A 654 -15.75 -10.73 13.84
C ARG A 654 -14.64 -11.60 13.25
N GLN A 655 -13.96 -11.08 12.24
CA GLN A 655 -12.84 -11.73 11.56
C GLN A 655 -11.58 -10.87 11.73
N GLN A 656 -10.45 -11.48 12.09
CA GLN A 656 -9.18 -10.77 12.21
C GLN A 656 -8.42 -10.80 10.89
N ILE A 657 -7.52 -9.82 10.72
CA ILE A 657 -6.77 -9.61 9.47
C ILE A 657 -5.41 -10.30 9.53
N ASN A 658 -4.99 -10.90 8.41
CA ASN A 658 -3.59 -11.18 8.13
C ASN A 658 -2.99 -10.01 7.33
N ALA A 659 -2.03 -9.29 7.88
CA ALA A 659 -1.44 -8.12 7.22
C ALA A 659 -0.29 -8.44 6.26
N ILE A 660 0.14 -9.71 6.20
CA ILE A 660 1.15 -10.21 5.25
C ILE A 660 0.57 -11.33 4.37
N THR A 661 1.33 -11.76 3.36
CA THR A 661 0.88 -12.80 2.44
C THR A 661 0.76 -14.14 3.17
N ALA A 662 -0.05 -15.07 2.64
CA ALA A 662 -0.16 -16.43 3.21
C ALA A 662 0.94 -17.39 2.70
N PHE A 663 1.79 -16.95 1.76
CA PHE A 663 2.72 -17.81 1.05
C PHE A 663 4.10 -17.78 1.70
N ILE A 664 4.82 -18.91 1.66
CA ILE A 664 6.27 -18.90 1.93
C ILE A 664 6.95 -18.34 0.69
N ASP A 665 7.10 -17.02 0.63
CA ASP A 665 7.63 -16.29 -0.51
C ASP A 665 8.71 -15.26 -0.15
N ALA A 666 9.20 -15.34 1.09
CA ALA A 666 10.20 -14.46 1.69
C ALA A 666 9.74 -13.00 1.80
N SER A 667 8.44 -12.75 1.93
CA SER A 667 7.88 -11.45 2.33
C SER A 667 8.49 -10.90 3.62
N ASN A 668 8.95 -11.76 4.54
CA ASN A 668 9.71 -11.33 5.71
C ASN A 668 11.09 -10.69 5.38
N VAL A 669 11.62 -10.94 4.17
CA VAL A 669 12.83 -10.30 3.61
C VAL A 669 12.46 -9.14 2.67
N TYR A 670 11.44 -9.31 1.83
CA TYR A 670 11.11 -8.40 0.72
C TYR A 670 10.00 -7.38 1.04
N GLY A 671 9.22 -7.60 2.09
CA GLY A 671 8.00 -6.86 2.40
C GLY A 671 6.77 -7.48 1.73
N SER A 672 5.61 -6.99 2.16
CA SER A 672 4.28 -7.45 1.70
C SER A 672 3.56 -6.39 0.84
N SER A 673 4.28 -5.36 0.40
CA SER A 673 3.76 -4.29 -0.45
C SER A 673 4.83 -3.75 -1.39
N GLU A 674 4.42 -3.12 -2.50
CA GLU A 674 5.33 -2.39 -3.39
C GLU A 674 6.06 -1.24 -2.67
N PHE A 675 5.41 -0.65 -1.66
CA PHE A 675 6.01 0.40 -0.84
C PHE A 675 7.19 -0.12 -0.01
N ASP A 676 7.04 -1.28 0.64
CA ASP A 676 8.08 -1.87 1.47
C ASP A 676 9.34 -2.16 0.65
N ILE A 677 9.15 -2.84 -0.49
CA ILE A 677 10.27 -3.29 -1.32
C ILE A 677 11.03 -2.13 -1.97
N GLN A 678 10.36 -1.03 -2.36
CA GLN A 678 11.02 0.16 -2.92
C GLN A 678 12.04 0.77 -1.95
N ARG A 679 11.83 0.57 -0.64
CA ARG A 679 12.69 1.09 0.42
C ARG A 679 13.80 0.12 0.82
N LEU A 680 13.59 -1.16 0.60
CA LEU A 680 14.54 -2.24 0.85
C LEU A 680 15.49 -2.47 -0.33
N ARG A 681 15.09 -2.11 -1.56
CA ARG A 681 15.92 -2.28 -2.77
C ARG A 681 16.98 -1.19 -2.94
N GLU A 682 18.14 -1.61 -3.41
CA GLU A 682 19.20 -0.72 -3.85
C GLU A 682 18.93 -0.29 -5.29
N LEU A 683 18.30 0.88 -5.44
CA LEU A 683 17.86 1.41 -6.74
C LEU A 683 18.89 2.33 -7.41
N THR A 684 20.01 2.66 -6.75
CA THR A 684 21.02 3.56 -7.33
C THR A 684 21.90 2.89 -8.38
N ASN A 685 21.85 1.56 -8.47
CA ASN A 685 22.60 0.78 -9.45
C ASN A 685 21.73 -0.31 -10.07
N SER A 686 22.16 -0.86 -11.20
CA SER A 686 21.43 -1.88 -11.97
C SER A 686 21.79 -3.30 -11.56
N ARG A 687 22.23 -3.55 -10.32
CA ARG A 687 22.66 -4.90 -9.86
C ARG A 687 21.56 -5.72 -9.20
N GLY A 688 20.37 -5.14 -8.99
CA GLY A 688 19.22 -5.85 -8.43
C GLY A 688 19.39 -6.28 -6.97
N LEU A 689 20.15 -5.51 -6.16
CA LEU A 689 20.47 -5.83 -4.77
C LEU A 689 19.42 -5.28 -3.78
N LEU A 690 19.42 -5.84 -2.57
CA LEU A 690 18.84 -5.21 -1.39
C LEU A 690 19.85 -4.24 -0.75
N ARG A 691 19.34 -3.18 -0.11
CA ARG A 691 20.14 -2.20 0.62
C ARG A 691 20.84 -2.85 1.80
N GLU A 692 22.07 -2.41 2.00
CA GLU A 692 22.90 -2.85 3.11
C GLU A 692 23.12 -1.67 4.07
N GLY A 693 23.22 -1.97 5.35
CA GLY A 693 23.38 -0.98 6.41
C GLY A 693 24.82 -0.81 6.89
N PRO A 694 25.01 -0.53 8.20
CA PRO A 694 26.32 -0.30 8.77
C PRO A 694 27.21 -1.54 8.69
N VAL A 695 28.51 -1.30 8.75
CA VAL A 695 29.55 -2.33 8.83
C VAL A 695 29.97 -2.44 10.30
N SER A 696 29.91 -3.64 10.88
CA SER A 696 30.61 -3.91 12.14
C SER A 696 32.08 -4.14 11.82
N THR A 697 33.01 -3.59 12.60
CA THR A 697 34.46 -3.57 12.31
C THR A 697 34.98 -4.95 11.86
N ASN A 698 35.61 -5.01 10.68
CA ASN A 698 36.12 -6.25 10.04
C ASN A 698 35.07 -7.33 9.71
N ARG A 699 33.78 -6.97 9.55
CA ARG A 699 32.68 -7.91 9.25
C ARG A 699 31.89 -7.50 8.00
N LYS A 700 30.97 -8.36 7.54
CA LYS A 700 30.07 -8.04 6.41
C LYS A 700 29.00 -7.02 6.86
N ARG A 701 28.32 -6.40 5.89
CA ARG A 701 27.29 -5.39 6.16
C ARG A 701 26.07 -5.99 6.86
N LEU A 702 25.43 -5.22 7.75
CA LEU A 702 24.17 -5.61 8.41
C LEU A 702 22.96 -5.10 7.62
N LEU A 703 21.75 -5.31 8.15
CA LEU A 703 20.52 -4.71 7.64
C LEU A 703 20.61 -3.17 7.67
N PRO A 704 19.91 -2.46 6.77
CA PRO A 704 19.81 -1.01 6.83
C PRO A 704 19.07 -0.58 8.11
N PHE A 705 19.44 0.57 8.66
CA PHE A 705 18.65 1.20 9.71
C PHE A 705 17.38 1.81 9.14
N ASP A 706 16.35 1.92 9.98
CA ASP A 706 15.14 2.66 9.65
C ASP A 706 15.31 4.18 9.88
N ASN A 707 16.10 4.87 9.04
CA ASN A 707 16.35 6.32 9.18
C ASN A 707 15.36 7.22 8.41
N SER A 708 14.23 6.67 7.94
CA SER A 708 13.32 7.45 7.07
C SER A 708 11.88 6.94 7.03
N GLY A 709 11.49 5.97 7.86
CA GLY A 709 10.13 5.42 7.81
C GLY A 709 9.52 5.10 9.15
N PHE A 710 8.73 4.02 9.16
CA PHE A 710 7.77 3.77 10.23
C PHE A 710 8.42 3.71 11.62
N LEU A 711 9.67 3.22 11.71
CA LEU A 711 10.44 3.13 12.94
C LEU A 711 11.49 4.24 13.09
N ASP A 712 11.51 5.26 12.22
CA ASP A 712 12.46 6.39 12.29
C ASP A 712 12.34 7.20 13.59
N HIS A 713 11.30 6.98 14.36
CA HIS A 713 11.06 7.65 15.65
C HIS A 713 11.03 6.67 16.82
N ALA A 714 11.04 5.36 16.53
CA ALA A 714 11.06 4.31 17.52
C ALA A 714 12.51 4.00 17.88
N ASP A 715 12.89 4.32 19.11
CA ASP A 715 14.22 3.99 19.58
C ASP A 715 14.22 2.56 20.10
N CYS A 716 14.88 1.62 19.39
CA CYS A 716 15.08 0.23 19.84
C CYS A 716 16.06 0.15 21.04
N GLN A 717 16.05 1.15 21.92
CA GLN A 717 16.99 1.28 23.02
C GLN A 717 16.27 1.09 24.34
N ILE A 718 16.45 -0.10 24.93
CA ILE A 718 16.02 -0.34 26.31
C ILE A 718 17.07 0.17 27.32
N GLU A 719 18.34 0.26 26.91
CA GLU A 719 19.45 0.59 27.81
C GLU A 719 19.87 2.07 27.71
N PRO A 720 19.67 2.90 28.76
CA PRO A 720 19.95 4.33 28.72
C PRO A 720 21.42 4.71 28.47
N SER A 721 22.36 3.80 28.77
CA SER A 721 23.81 4.00 28.61
C SER A 721 24.28 3.88 27.15
N LYS A 722 23.45 3.31 26.26
CA LYS A 722 23.76 2.98 24.87
C LYS A 722 22.91 3.78 23.88
N GLN A 723 22.64 5.04 24.22
CA GLN A 723 22.04 5.99 23.30
C GLN A 723 22.80 5.96 21.96
N HIS A 724 22.11 6.13 20.83
CA HIS A 724 22.63 6.30 19.45
C HIS A 724 22.51 5.12 18.44
N VAL A 725 21.86 3.98 18.75
CA VAL A 725 21.66 2.89 17.74
C VAL A 725 20.19 2.74 17.30
N PRO A 726 19.86 3.02 16.02
CA PRO A 726 18.50 2.85 15.49
C PRO A 726 18.07 1.39 15.32
N CYS A 727 16.76 1.16 15.18
CA CYS A 727 16.19 -0.12 14.76
C CYS A 727 16.65 -0.53 13.35
N PHE A 728 16.84 -1.82 13.12
CA PHE A 728 17.03 -2.38 11.78
C PHE A 728 15.72 -2.43 11.00
N ARG A 729 15.83 -2.43 9.67
CA ARG A 729 14.71 -2.52 8.75
C ARG A 729 14.85 -3.77 7.87
N ALA A 730 13.75 -4.52 7.74
CA ALA A 730 13.61 -5.68 6.85
C ALA A 730 12.21 -5.69 6.23
N GLY A 731 11.85 -6.77 5.54
CA GLY A 731 10.50 -6.98 4.98
C GLY A 731 9.41 -7.10 6.04
N ASP A 732 9.74 -7.67 7.20
CA ASP A 732 8.86 -7.72 8.37
C ASP A 732 9.33 -6.76 9.47
N HIS A 733 8.39 -6.08 10.11
CA HIS A 733 8.68 -5.07 11.13
C HIS A 733 9.17 -5.68 12.45
N ARG A 734 8.89 -6.96 12.74
CA ARG A 734 9.29 -7.65 13.98
C ARG A 734 10.76 -8.02 13.98
N VAL A 735 11.53 -7.65 12.95
CA VAL A 735 12.97 -7.95 12.82
C VAL A 735 13.80 -7.58 14.05
N ASN A 736 13.40 -6.58 14.84
CA ASN A 736 14.10 -6.17 16.06
C ASN A 736 13.57 -6.82 17.35
N GLU A 737 12.62 -7.76 17.27
CA GLU A 737 12.03 -8.40 18.45
C GLU A 737 13.13 -8.91 19.38
N HIS A 738 14.05 -9.74 18.87
CA HIS A 738 15.27 -10.15 19.56
C HIS A 738 16.42 -10.41 18.58
N LEU A 739 17.65 -10.42 19.11
CA LEU A 739 18.89 -10.47 18.32
C LEU A 739 19.00 -11.64 17.34
N ALA A 740 18.55 -12.83 17.77
CA ALA A 740 18.65 -14.03 16.95
C ALA A 740 17.74 -13.97 15.70
N LEU A 741 16.55 -13.36 15.82
CA LEU A 741 15.69 -13.07 14.68
C LEU A 741 16.33 -12.05 13.74
N THR A 742 16.89 -10.95 14.28
CA THR A 742 17.63 -9.95 13.48
C THR A 742 18.80 -10.56 12.71
N ALA A 743 19.51 -11.53 13.32
CA ALA A 743 20.59 -12.26 12.68
C ALA A 743 20.11 -13.09 11.48
N MET A 744 18.94 -13.74 11.59
CA MET A 744 18.32 -14.46 10.47
C MET A 744 17.91 -13.55 9.32
N HIS A 745 17.25 -12.42 9.60
CA HIS A 745 16.92 -11.43 8.56
C HIS A 745 18.18 -10.89 7.86
N THR A 746 19.25 -10.63 8.63
CA THR A 746 20.54 -10.21 8.06
C THR A 746 21.14 -11.28 7.16
N LEU A 747 21.09 -12.55 7.59
CA LEU A 747 21.59 -13.69 6.82
C LEU A 747 20.89 -13.81 5.47
N TRP A 748 19.56 -13.70 5.44
CA TRP A 748 18.78 -13.85 4.21
C TRP A 748 18.85 -12.64 3.27
N MET A 749 18.98 -11.43 3.81
CA MET A 749 19.28 -10.24 2.99
C MET A 749 20.65 -10.38 2.30
N ARG A 750 21.67 -10.87 3.02
CA ARG A 750 22.98 -11.18 2.44
C ARG A 750 22.89 -12.30 1.40
N GLN A 751 22.06 -13.31 1.64
CA GLN A 751 21.87 -14.42 0.69
C GLN A 751 21.22 -13.94 -0.62
N HIS A 752 20.24 -13.03 -0.57
CA HIS A 752 19.71 -12.38 -1.77
C HIS A 752 20.83 -11.69 -2.55
N ASN A 753 21.63 -10.85 -1.87
CA ASN A 753 22.72 -10.13 -2.52
C ASN A 753 23.78 -11.08 -3.10
N HIS A 754 24.05 -12.21 -2.45
CA HIS A 754 24.93 -13.26 -2.97
C HIS A 754 24.40 -13.85 -4.28
N VAL A 755 23.13 -14.27 -4.31
CA VAL A 755 22.48 -14.84 -5.50
C VAL A 755 22.38 -13.81 -6.63
N ALA A 756 21.93 -12.59 -6.34
CA ALA A 756 21.82 -11.51 -7.32
C ALA A 756 23.16 -11.18 -8.00
N ASN A 757 24.25 -11.09 -7.23
CA ASN A 757 25.59 -10.90 -7.79
C ASN A 757 26.04 -12.12 -8.62
N GLY A 758 25.65 -13.33 -8.25
CA GLY A 758 25.92 -14.54 -9.04
C GLY A 758 25.20 -14.55 -10.38
N LEU A 759 23.91 -14.22 -10.38
CA LEU A 759 23.08 -14.10 -11.59
C LEU A 759 23.59 -13.01 -12.53
N GLY A 760 23.93 -11.83 -12.01
CA GLY A 760 24.48 -10.74 -12.82
C GLY A 760 25.84 -11.05 -13.47
N LYS A 761 26.60 -12.03 -12.93
CA LYS A 761 27.87 -12.48 -13.54
C LYS A 761 27.66 -13.45 -14.70
N ILE A 762 26.63 -14.30 -14.63
CA ILE A 762 26.35 -15.30 -15.67
C ILE A 762 25.42 -14.76 -16.77
N ASN A 763 24.59 -13.76 -16.44
CA ASN A 763 23.65 -13.11 -17.34
C ASN A 763 23.94 -11.60 -17.40
N VAL A 764 25.03 -11.22 -18.07
CA VAL A 764 25.50 -9.83 -18.15
C VAL A 764 24.49 -8.91 -18.88
N HIS A 765 23.61 -9.49 -19.70
CA HIS A 765 22.53 -8.79 -20.41
C HIS A 765 21.32 -8.48 -19.53
N TRP A 766 21.18 -9.07 -18.35
CA TRP A 766 20.05 -8.82 -17.46
C TRP A 766 20.15 -7.45 -16.81
N ASP A 767 19.01 -6.73 -16.75
CA ASP A 767 18.92 -5.51 -15.98
C ASP A 767 18.70 -5.78 -14.49
N GLY A 768 18.80 -4.73 -13.67
CA GLY A 768 18.65 -4.85 -12.22
C GLY A 768 17.25 -5.27 -11.76
N ASN A 769 16.21 -5.13 -12.58
CA ASN A 769 14.87 -5.61 -12.22
C ASN A 769 14.79 -7.12 -12.44
N MET A 770 15.27 -7.62 -13.59
CA MET A 770 15.33 -9.04 -13.87
C MET A 770 16.15 -9.78 -12.82
N ILE A 771 17.36 -9.30 -12.53
CA ILE A 771 18.23 -9.89 -11.50
C ILE A 771 17.52 -9.94 -10.14
N PHE A 772 16.87 -8.84 -9.75
CA PHE A 772 16.14 -8.77 -8.48
C PHE A 772 14.99 -9.79 -8.42
N HIS A 773 14.14 -9.86 -9.44
CA HIS A 773 12.99 -10.75 -9.45
C HIS A 773 13.39 -12.24 -9.51
N GLU A 774 14.41 -12.59 -10.30
CA GLU A 774 14.95 -13.96 -10.33
C GLU A 774 15.63 -14.33 -8.99
N ALA A 775 16.41 -13.43 -8.40
CA ALA A 775 16.98 -13.65 -7.07
C ALA A 775 15.90 -13.83 -6.00
N ARG A 776 14.85 -12.98 -6.00
CA ARG A 776 13.68 -13.13 -5.10
C ARG A 776 13.01 -14.48 -5.27
N LYS A 777 12.76 -14.90 -6.51
CA LYS A 777 12.13 -16.17 -6.85
C LYS A 777 12.95 -17.37 -6.34
N ILE A 778 14.27 -17.35 -6.54
CA ILE A 778 15.18 -18.39 -6.03
C ILE A 778 15.18 -18.42 -4.50
N ILE A 779 15.26 -17.26 -3.84
CA ILE A 779 15.27 -17.18 -2.37
C ILE A 779 13.97 -17.73 -1.77
N GLY A 780 12.80 -17.34 -2.31
CA GLY A 780 11.52 -17.91 -1.88
C GLY A 780 11.48 -19.43 -2.06
N SER A 781 12.00 -19.93 -3.17
CA SER A 781 12.08 -21.38 -3.46
C SER A 781 13.03 -22.13 -2.51
N MET A 782 14.16 -21.51 -2.14
CA MET A 782 15.07 -22.05 -1.13
C MET A 782 14.38 -22.15 0.23
N MET A 783 13.63 -21.11 0.64
CA MET A 783 12.88 -21.11 1.89
C MET A 783 11.76 -22.16 1.88
N GLN A 784 11.01 -22.31 0.78
CA GLN A 784 10.04 -23.39 0.61
C GLN A 784 10.69 -24.77 0.76
N HIS A 785 11.81 -25.00 0.06
CA HIS A 785 12.51 -26.27 0.12
C HIS A 785 13.00 -26.60 1.53
N ILE A 786 13.68 -25.66 2.20
CA ILE A 786 14.18 -25.82 3.57
C ILE A 786 13.01 -26.08 4.53
N THR A 787 11.92 -25.31 4.45
CA THR A 787 10.78 -25.46 5.34
C THR A 787 10.14 -26.85 5.20
N TYR A 788 9.88 -27.34 3.98
CA TYR A 788 9.14 -28.59 3.81
C TYR A 788 9.99 -29.85 3.90
N ASN A 789 11.29 -29.79 3.56
CA ASN A 789 12.13 -30.98 3.47
C ASN A 789 13.09 -31.14 4.65
N HIS A 790 13.41 -30.05 5.35
CA HIS A 790 14.37 -30.07 6.47
C HIS A 790 13.70 -29.72 7.79
N TRP A 791 12.90 -28.65 7.83
CA TRP A 791 12.32 -28.19 9.09
C TRP A 791 11.03 -28.93 9.47
N LEU A 792 10.02 -28.96 8.58
CA LEU A 792 8.70 -29.49 8.85
C LEU A 792 8.70 -30.98 9.29
N PRO A 793 9.53 -31.87 8.71
CA PRO A 793 9.61 -33.26 9.17
C PRO A 793 10.00 -33.39 10.65
N ASN A 794 10.82 -32.48 11.17
CA ASN A 794 11.20 -32.43 12.58
C ASN A 794 10.08 -31.90 13.48
N ILE A 795 9.06 -31.25 12.92
CA ILE A 795 7.92 -30.68 13.65
C ILE A 795 6.74 -31.64 13.73
N ILE A 796 6.28 -32.15 12.58
CA ILE A 796 5.08 -33.00 12.49
C ILE A 796 5.40 -34.50 12.48
N GLY A 797 6.70 -34.86 12.42
CA GLY A 797 7.17 -36.22 12.47
C GLY A 797 6.74 -37.08 11.28
N PRO A 798 7.11 -38.38 11.27
CA PRO A 798 6.79 -39.28 10.16
C PRO A 798 5.29 -39.40 9.87
N ARG A 799 4.46 -39.46 10.92
CA ARG A 799 3.00 -39.55 10.79
C ARG A 799 2.41 -38.30 10.14
N GLY A 800 2.86 -37.11 10.55
CA GLY A 800 2.39 -35.88 9.94
C GLY A 800 2.85 -35.74 8.50
N MET A 801 4.06 -36.18 8.17
CA MET A 801 4.56 -36.19 6.79
C MET A 801 3.76 -37.14 5.88
N ASP A 802 3.33 -38.29 6.41
CA ASP A 802 2.42 -39.21 5.71
C ASP A 802 1.06 -38.56 5.44
N MET A 803 0.49 -37.86 6.44
CA MET A 803 -0.76 -37.10 6.28
C MET A 803 -0.63 -35.95 5.25
N LEU A 804 0.52 -35.27 5.23
CA LEU A 804 0.83 -34.21 4.26
C LEU A 804 0.92 -34.78 2.84
N GLY A 805 1.51 -35.96 2.69
CA GLY A 805 1.67 -36.67 1.43
C GLY A 805 2.59 -35.97 0.42
N PRO A 806 2.88 -36.64 -0.72
CA PRO A 806 3.68 -36.05 -1.80
C PRO A 806 2.93 -34.89 -2.47
N TYR A 807 3.67 -33.96 -3.07
CA TYR A 807 3.10 -32.88 -3.85
C TYR A 807 2.43 -33.43 -5.13
N LYS A 808 1.17 -33.06 -5.37
CA LYS A 808 0.36 -33.53 -6.51
C LYS A 808 0.22 -32.51 -7.64
N GLY A 809 0.82 -31.33 -7.51
CA GLY A 809 0.62 -30.19 -8.40
C GLY A 809 -0.21 -29.08 -7.77
N TYR A 810 -0.25 -27.93 -8.44
CA TYR A 810 -1.06 -26.77 -8.05
C TYR A 810 -2.55 -27.04 -8.33
N ASP A 811 -3.41 -26.77 -7.34
CA ASP A 811 -4.86 -26.83 -7.46
C ASP A 811 -5.49 -25.45 -7.20
N PRO A 812 -6.06 -24.78 -8.22
CA PRO A 812 -6.69 -23.47 -8.06
C PRO A 812 -7.97 -23.49 -7.20
N LYS A 813 -8.49 -24.67 -6.83
CA LYS A 813 -9.64 -24.80 -5.92
C LYS A 813 -9.24 -24.80 -4.45
N VAL A 814 -7.96 -25.01 -4.15
CA VAL A 814 -7.44 -24.97 -2.78
C VAL A 814 -7.25 -23.51 -2.38
N ASP A 815 -7.87 -23.11 -1.27
CA ASP A 815 -7.65 -21.80 -0.66
C ASP A 815 -6.41 -21.85 0.24
N PRO A 816 -5.31 -21.15 -0.13
CA PRO A 816 -4.08 -21.08 0.67
C PRO A 816 -4.19 -20.11 1.86
N THR A 817 -5.30 -19.39 2.03
CA THR A 817 -5.44 -18.40 3.11
C THR A 817 -5.18 -19.04 4.47
N ILE A 818 -4.37 -18.35 5.30
CA ILE A 818 -4.06 -18.82 6.65
C ILE A 818 -5.32 -18.90 7.50
N THR A 819 -5.48 -20.00 8.22
CA THR A 819 -6.56 -20.22 9.17
C THR A 819 -6.26 -19.52 10.50
N ASN A 820 -7.30 -18.99 11.14
CA ASN A 820 -7.17 -18.27 12.40
C ASN A 820 -6.57 -19.17 13.49
N GLU A 821 -7.00 -20.43 13.52
CA GLU A 821 -6.54 -21.50 14.41
C GLU A 821 -5.04 -21.78 14.28
N PHE A 822 -4.54 -21.82 13.05
CA PHE A 822 -3.12 -21.99 12.77
C PHE A 822 -2.32 -20.80 13.33
N ALA A 823 -2.68 -19.57 12.96
CA ALA A 823 -1.93 -18.36 13.32
C ALA A 823 -1.98 -18.02 14.82
N THR A 824 -3.08 -18.35 15.50
CA THR A 824 -3.30 -17.92 16.89
C THR A 824 -3.08 -18.99 17.94
N ALA A 825 -3.08 -20.28 17.57
CA ALA A 825 -2.85 -21.37 18.49
C ALA A 825 -1.77 -22.33 17.99
N ALA A 826 -2.00 -23.02 16.86
CA ALA A 826 -1.18 -24.18 16.50
C ALA A 826 0.27 -23.82 16.20
N MET A 827 0.55 -22.80 15.36
CA MET A 827 1.91 -22.38 15.01
C MET A 827 2.68 -21.76 16.21
N ARG A 828 1.96 -21.36 17.26
CA ARG A 828 2.55 -20.81 18.50
C ARG A 828 3.11 -21.88 19.44
N PHE A 829 3.03 -23.17 19.08
CA PHE A 829 3.74 -24.24 19.80
C PHE A 829 5.24 -23.97 19.91
N GLY A 830 5.81 -23.22 18.95
CA GLY A 830 7.23 -22.82 18.92
C GLY A 830 7.68 -22.07 20.18
N HIS A 831 6.77 -21.38 20.88
CA HIS A 831 7.07 -20.73 22.16
C HIS A 831 7.58 -21.72 23.23
N ALA A 832 7.22 -23.00 23.12
CA ALA A 832 7.69 -24.05 24.02
C ALA A 832 9.13 -24.50 23.76
N LEU A 833 9.68 -24.19 22.58
CA LEU A 833 11.04 -24.56 22.14
C LEU A 833 12.07 -23.47 22.46
N VAL A 834 11.61 -22.32 22.94
CA VAL A 834 12.45 -21.16 23.26
C VAL A 834 13.29 -21.45 24.51
N GLN A 835 14.59 -21.20 24.40
CA GLN A 835 15.54 -21.28 25.51
C GLN A 835 15.47 -20.00 26.35
N PRO A 836 15.68 -20.07 27.67
CA PRO A 836 15.75 -18.89 28.53
C PRO A 836 17.03 -18.06 28.30
N VAL A 837 18.00 -18.62 27.58
CA VAL A 837 19.31 -18.01 27.30
C VAL A 837 19.55 -17.98 25.80
N ILE A 838 19.97 -16.82 25.28
CA ILE A 838 20.55 -16.65 23.96
C ILE A 838 22.05 -16.93 24.05
N PHE A 839 22.45 -18.07 23.48
CA PHE A 839 23.83 -18.51 23.44
C PHE A 839 24.62 -17.76 22.37
N ARG A 840 25.85 -17.33 22.70
CA ARG A 840 26.72 -16.57 21.81
C ARG A 840 28.11 -17.20 21.80
N LEU A 841 28.44 -17.90 20.72
CA LEU A 841 29.62 -18.76 20.68
C LEU A 841 30.69 -18.24 19.71
N ASN A 842 31.95 -18.29 20.14
CA ASN A 842 33.11 -18.00 19.29
C ASN A 842 33.39 -19.15 18.29
N ALA A 843 34.43 -19.00 17.46
CA ALA A 843 34.79 -19.99 16.43
C ALA A 843 35.15 -21.38 17.00
N SER A 844 35.53 -21.46 18.28
CA SER A 844 35.83 -22.70 18.99
C SER A 844 34.62 -23.25 19.76
N PHE A 845 33.42 -22.72 19.53
CA PHE A 845 32.16 -23.13 20.19
C PHE A 845 32.12 -22.88 21.71
N TYR A 846 32.97 -21.99 22.23
CA TYR A 846 32.89 -21.50 23.61
C TYR A 846 32.17 -20.15 23.66
N PRO A 847 31.57 -19.76 24.80
CA PRO A 847 30.99 -18.42 24.96
C PRO A 847 31.99 -17.30 24.58
N ILE A 848 31.50 -16.25 23.94
CA ILE A 848 32.28 -15.02 23.69
C ILE A 848 32.63 -14.31 25.01
N SER A 849 33.56 -13.36 24.99
CA SER A 849 34.01 -12.60 26.18
C SER A 849 32.86 -11.90 26.93
N GLU A 850 31.86 -11.44 26.21
CA GLU A 850 30.67 -10.76 26.71
C GLU A 850 29.65 -11.76 27.31
N GLY A 851 29.92 -13.07 27.22
CA GLY A 851 29.09 -14.15 27.77
C GLY A 851 27.82 -14.46 26.98
N ASN A 852 26.97 -15.35 27.51
CA ASN A 852 25.62 -15.58 26.98
C ASN A 852 24.62 -14.56 27.55
N LEU A 853 23.48 -14.36 26.89
CA LEU A 853 22.47 -13.39 27.30
C LEU A 853 21.22 -14.08 27.83
N GLN A 854 20.68 -13.61 28.95
CA GLN A 854 19.31 -13.97 29.34
C GLN A 854 18.33 -13.41 28.31
N LEU A 855 17.29 -14.18 27.97
CA LEU A 855 16.37 -13.85 26.89
C LEU A 855 15.72 -12.47 27.08
N HIS A 856 15.29 -12.12 28.30
CA HIS A 856 14.70 -10.80 28.57
C HIS A 856 15.63 -9.62 28.26
N LYS A 857 16.96 -9.84 28.17
CA LYS A 857 17.97 -8.83 27.83
C LYS A 857 18.30 -8.76 26.34
N ALA A 858 17.84 -9.73 25.55
CA ALA A 858 18.06 -9.80 24.11
C ALA A 858 16.97 -9.09 23.30
N PHE A 859 15.81 -8.79 23.90
CA PHE A 859 14.74 -8.08 23.22
C PHE A 859 15.16 -6.65 22.88
N PHE A 860 14.83 -6.17 21.68
CA PHE A 860 15.04 -4.79 21.20
C PHE A 860 16.42 -4.21 21.60
N SER A 861 17.51 -4.89 21.21
CA SER A 861 18.88 -4.52 21.60
C SER A 861 19.89 -4.49 20.44
N PRO A 862 19.56 -3.87 19.28
CA PRO A 862 20.35 -3.98 18.04
C PRO A 862 21.82 -3.54 18.17
N TYR A 863 22.16 -2.69 19.15
CA TYR A 863 23.55 -2.28 19.42
C TYR A 863 24.49 -3.46 19.65
N ARG A 864 23.99 -4.56 20.24
CA ARG A 864 24.80 -5.75 20.52
C ARG A 864 25.32 -6.42 19.25
N LEU A 865 24.61 -6.32 18.11
CA LEU A 865 25.13 -6.80 16.83
C LEU A 865 26.29 -5.94 16.30
N LEU A 866 26.30 -4.65 16.62
CA LEU A 866 27.36 -3.73 16.18
C LEU A 866 28.61 -3.90 17.02
N GLU A 867 28.43 -4.01 18.34
CA GLU A 867 29.50 -3.96 19.34
C GLU A 867 30.00 -5.36 19.77
N GLU A 868 29.13 -6.38 19.83
CA GLU A 868 29.38 -7.65 20.56
C GLU A 868 29.40 -8.88 19.63
N GLY A 869 30.15 -8.81 18.53
CA GLY A 869 30.47 -10.02 17.75
C GLY A 869 29.77 -10.19 16.40
N GLY A 870 28.81 -9.34 16.03
CA GLY A 870 28.05 -9.50 14.78
C GLY A 870 27.01 -10.61 14.88
N ILE A 871 26.69 -11.24 13.75
CA ILE A 871 25.67 -12.31 13.71
C ILE A 871 26.26 -13.70 13.98
N ASP A 872 27.55 -13.90 13.73
CA ASP A 872 28.20 -15.22 13.82
C ASP A 872 28.06 -15.89 15.20
N PRO A 873 28.24 -15.19 16.34
CA PRO A 873 28.09 -15.84 17.64
C PRO A 873 26.68 -16.35 17.90
N LEU A 874 25.68 -15.61 17.43
CA LEU A 874 24.28 -16.00 17.53
C LEU A 874 23.98 -17.20 16.62
N LEU A 875 24.46 -17.16 15.37
CA LEU A 875 24.30 -18.28 14.44
C LEU A 875 24.89 -19.57 15.02
N ARG A 876 26.13 -19.53 15.53
CA ARG A 876 26.76 -20.69 16.21
C ARG A 876 25.95 -21.13 17.43
N GLY A 877 25.50 -20.20 18.26
CA GLY A 877 24.63 -20.50 19.39
C GLY A 877 23.35 -21.24 18.97
N MET A 878 22.75 -20.87 17.83
CA MET A 878 21.52 -21.49 17.35
C MET A 878 21.72 -22.90 16.79
N PHE A 879 22.75 -23.13 15.95
CA PHE A 879 22.94 -24.46 15.35
C PHE A 879 23.75 -25.41 16.23
N ALA A 880 24.52 -24.93 17.21
CA ALA A 880 25.35 -25.80 18.05
C ALA A 880 24.72 -26.15 19.41
N VAL A 881 23.76 -25.35 19.90
CA VAL A 881 23.10 -25.59 21.20
C VAL A 881 21.73 -26.21 21.00
N SER A 882 21.35 -27.09 21.93
CA SER A 882 20.05 -27.73 21.99
C SER A 882 18.90 -26.73 22.03
N ALA A 883 17.77 -27.06 21.39
CA ALA A 883 16.50 -26.40 21.71
C ALA A 883 16.04 -26.77 23.13
N LYS A 884 15.07 -26.02 23.66
CA LYS A 884 14.30 -26.50 24.81
C LYS A 884 13.40 -27.64 24.34
N LYS A 885 13.36 -28.74 25.07
CA LYS A 885 12.49 -29.89 24.78
C LYS A 885 11.02 -29.49 24.94
N ARG A 886 10.19 -29.92 23.99
CA ARG A 886 8.74 -29.79 24.11
C ARG A 886 8.20 -30.93 24.95
N MET A 887 7.62 -30.61 26.10
CA MET A 887 6.92 -31.59 26.95
C MET A 887 5.78 -30.93 27.74
N PRO A 888 4.68 -31.65 28.04
CA PRO A 888 3.52 -31.08 28.75
C PRO A 888 3.81 -30.60 30.17
N SER A 889 4.77 -31.19 30.88
CA SER A 889 5.13 -30.79 32.25
C SER A 889 6.02 -29.55 32.33
N GLU A 890 6.64 -29.15 31.23
CA GLU A 890 7.52 -28.00 31.11
C GLU A 890 7.12 -27.22 29.86
N MET A 891 5.95 -26.57 29.85
CA MET A 891 5.42 -25.99 28.61
C MET A 891 6.24 -24.77 28.17
N MET A 892 6.33 -23.73 29.00
CA MET A 892 7.00 -22.46 28.67
C MET A 892 7.92 -22.01 29.80
N ASN A 893 9.11 -21.55 29.46
CA ASN A 893 10.09 -21.11 30.45
C ASN A 893 9.72 -19.74 31.06
N SER A 894 10.20 -19.48 32.29
CA SER A 894 9.88 -18.26 33.04
C SER A 894 10.40 -16.95 32.44
N GLU A 895 11.36 -16.99 31.52
CA GLU A 895 11.75 -15.78 30.78
C GLU A 895 10.64 -15.26 29.87
N LEU A 896 9.74 -16.14 29.42
CA LEU A 896 8.58 -15.81 28.58
C LEU A 896 7.27 -15.60 29.36
N THR A 897 7.10 -16.26 30.50
CA THR A 897 5.86 -16.18 31.30
C THR A 897 5.99 -15.20 32.46
N GLU A 898 7.20 -14.96 32.97
CA GLU A 898 7.42 -14.12 34.15
C GLU A 898 8.20 -12.84 33.87
N LYS A 899 9.12 -12.86 32.90
CA LYS A 899 10.06 -11.75 32.65
C LYS A 899 9.95 -11.17 31.24
N LEU A 900 8.88 -11.49 30.52
CA LEU A 900 8.70 -11.00 29.16
C LEU A 900 8.71 -9.48 29.20
N PHE A 901 9.73 -8.89 28.55
CA PHE A 901 9.92 -7.45 28.44
C PHE A 901 10.14 -6.71 29.78
N SER A 902 10.67 -7.38 30.79
CA SER A 902 10.87 -6.84 32.15
C SER A 902 11.84 -5.66 32.25
N LEU A 903 12.74 -5.47 31.29
CA LEU A 903 13.73 -4.38 31.34
C LEU A 903 13.13 -2.98 31.12
N ALA A 904 11.93 -2.86 30.55
CA ALA A 904 11.34 -1.56 30.23
C ALA A 904 9.88 -1.39 30.66
N ASN A 905 9.27 -2.42 31.25
CA ASN A 905 7.91 -2.36 31.75
C ASN A 905 7.92 -2.38 33.28
N VAL A 906 7.04 -1.58 33.91
CA VAL A 906 6.83 -1.60 35.37
C VAL A 906 6.34 -2.98 35.83
N VAL A 907 5.59 -3.68 34.97
CA VAL A 907 5.16 -5.08 35.15
C VAL A 907 5.59 -5.89 33.94
N ALA A 908 6.32 -6.97 34.17
CA ALA A 908 6.65 -7.92 33.13
C ALA A 908 5.38 -8.60 32.59
N GLN A 909 5.31 -8.72 31.26
CA GLN A 909 4.21 -9.39 30.56
C GLN A 909 4.34 -10.92 30.68
N ASP A 910 3.33 -11.63 30.20
CA ASP A 910 3.28 -13.10 30.20
C ASP A 910 2.80 -13.62 28.84
N LEU A 911 3.70 -14.24 28.08
CA LEU A 911 3.41 -14.70 26.72
C LEU A 911 2.35 -15.81 26.68
N ALA A 912 2.33 -16.71 27.66
CA ALA A 912 1.33 -17.78 27.72
C ALA A 912 -0.06 -17.18 27.96
N SER A 913 -0.17 -16.26 28.91
CA SER A 913 -1.41 -15.51 29.17
C SER A 913 -1.89 -14.73 27.95
N LEU A 914 -0.97 -14.07 27.24
CA LEU A 914 -1.28 -13.34 26.01
C LEU A 914 -1.81 -14.26 24.90
N ASN A 915 -1.29 -15.49 24.78
CA ASN A 915 -1.77 -16.46 23.78
C ASN A 915 -3.18 -16.95 24.08
N ILE A 916 -3.46 -17.29 25.34
CA ILE A 916 -4.80 -17.71 25.79
C ILE A 916 -5.80 -16.56 25.54
N GLN A 917 -5.48 -15.35 26.01
CA GLN A 917 -6.34 -14.18 25.84
C GLN A 917 -6.56 -13.84 24.36
N ARG A 918 -5.55 -14.01 23.50
CA ARG A 918 -5.66 -13.80 22.06
C ARG A 918 -6.56 -14.83 21.39
N GLY A 919 -6.52 -16.10 21.81
CA GLY A 919 -7.47 -17.12 21.33
C GLY A 919 -8.92 -16.76 21.64
N ARG A 920 -9.17 -16.23 22.85
CA ARG A 920 -10.49 -15.73 23.26
C ARG A 920 -10.92 -14.49 22.47
N ASP A 921 -10.02 -13.54 22.25
CA ASP A 921 -10.24 -12.33 21.41
C ASP A 921 -10.62 -12.70 19.96
N HIS A 922 -9.95 -13.71 19.40
CA HIS A 922 -10.18 -14.19 18.04
C HIS A 922 -11.41 -15.11 17.90
N GLY A 923 -12.09 -15.37 19.01
CA GLY A 923 -13.29 -16.21 19.05
C GLY A 923 -13.02 -17.64 18.63
N LEU A 924 -11.86 -18.21 18.97
CA LEU A 924 -11.59 -19.62 18.69
C LEU A 924 -12.51 -20.50 19.55
N PRO A 925 -13.15 -21.53 18.95
CA PRO A 925 -13.74 -22.62 19.71
C PRO A 925 -12.81 -23.24 20.75
N PHE A 926 -13.39 -23.92 21.73
CA PHE A 926 -12.63 -24.65 22.73
C PHE A 926 -12.02 -25.94 22.16
N TYR A 927 -10.97 -26.43 22.82
CA TYR A 927 -10.11 -27.55 22.41
C TYR A 927 -10.88 -28.81 21.97
N ASN A 928 -11.95 -29.19 22.68
CA ASN A 928 -12.68 -30.42 22.39
C ASN A 928 -13.37 -30.40 21.00
N ALA A 929 -13.75 -29.22 20.50
CA ALA A 929 -14.32 -29.08 19.16
C ALA A 929 -13.28 -29.38 18.06
N TYR A 930 -12.02 -29.02 18.27
CA TYR A 930 -10.94 -29.33 17.34
C TYR A 930 -10.49 -30.79 17.43
N ARG A 931 -10.62 -31.42 18.60
CA ARG A 931 -10.42 -32.87 18.69
C ARG A 931 -11.39 -33.61 17.77
N GLU A 932 -12.66 -33.25 17.82
CA GLU A 932 -13.71 -33.80 16.97
C GLU A 932 -13.44 -33.54 15.48
N LEU A 933 -13.06 -32.30 15.12
CA LEU A 933 -12.63 -31.95 13.76
C LEU A 933 -11.48 -32.85 13.26
N CYS A 934 -10.52 -33.16 14.14
CA CYS A 934 -9.36 -33.97 13.84
C CYS A 934 -9.60 -35.49 13.99
N GLY A 935 -10.87 -35.92 14.08
CA GLY A 935 -11.26 -37.32 14.10
C GLY A 935 -11.10 -38.03 15.43
N MET A 936 -10.90 -37.29 16.53
CA MET A 936 -10.85 -37.82 17.90
C MET A 936 -12.22 -37.71 18.56
N SER A 937 -12.51 -38.60 19.53
CA SER A 937 -13.79 -38.57 20.25
C SER A 937 -13.88 -37.35 21.17
N ARG A 938 -15.00 -36.65 21.13
CA ARG A 938 -15.31 -35.56 22.07
C ARG A 938 -15.28 -36.10 23.51
N ALA A 939 -14.47 -35.50 24.38
CA ALA A 939 -14.34 -35.90 25.79
C ALA A 939 -15.56 -35.42 26.60
N ALA A 940 -16.17 -36.32 27.37
CA ALA A 940 -17.19 -35.99 28.36
C ALA A 940 -16.59 -35.79 29.75
N SER A 941 -15.44 -36.40 30.03
CA SER A 941 -14.68 -36.26 31.28
C SER A 941 -13.20 -35.96 31.00
N PHE A 942 -12.48 -35.43 31.99
CA PHE A 942 -11.03 -35.22 31.85
C PHE A 942 -10.26 -36.54 31.69
N ALA A 943 -10.78 -37.67 32.17
CA ALA A 943 -10.17 -38.98 31.98
C ALA A 943 -10.17 -39.42 30.51
N ASP A 944 -11.13 -38.95 29.70
CA ASP A 944 -11.25 -39.27 28.27
C ASP A 944 -10.11 -38.67 27.43
N PHE A 945 -9.30 -37.77 28.01
CA PHE A 945 -8.09 -37.24 27.38
C PHE A 945 -6.85 -38.14 27.55
N GLN A 946 -6.96 -39.29 28.22
CA GLN A 946 -5.79 -40.13 28.55
C GLN A 946 -4.94 -40.57 27.35
N SER A 947 -5.55 -40.64 26.15
CA SER A 947 -4.85 -40.98 24.90
C SER A 947 -3.91 -39.88 24.42
N GLU A 948 -4.36 -38.62 24.47
CA GLU A 948 -3.62 -37.47 23.94
C GLU A 948 -2.83 -36.73 25.02
N ILE A 949 -3.37 -36.67 26.23
CA ILE A 949 -2.76 -36.05 27.42
C ILE A 949 -2.46 -37.18 28.41
N THR A 950 -1.32 -37.85 28.24
CA THR A 950 -0.98 -39.09 28.97
C THR A 950 -0.74 -38.89 30.46
N SER A 951 -0.27 -37.71 30.88
CA SER A 951 -0.01 -37.38 32.29
C SER A 951 -1.31 -37.14 33.06
N SER A 952 -1.54 -37.89 34.15
CA SER A 952 -2.67 -37.67 35.05
C SER A 952 -2.60 -36.33 35.77
N ASP A 953 -1.41 -35.90 36.22
CA ASP A 953 -1.20 -34.61 36.89
C ASP A 953 -1.65 -33.43 36.01
N ILE A 954 -1.37 -33.49 34.70
CA ILE A 954 -1.81 -32.46 33.75
C ILE A 954 -3.33 -32.48 33.59
N ARG A 955 -3.95 -33.66 33.51
CA ARG A 955 -5.41 -33.79 33.43
C ARG A 955 -6.10 -33.27 34.70
N ASP A 956 -5.54 -33.56 35.88
CA ASP A 956 -6.04 -33.10 37.17
C ASP A 956 -5.92 -31.58 37.30
N LYS A 957 -4.81 -30.98 36.83
CA LYS A 957 -4.63 -29.53 36.77
C LYS A 957 -5.62 -28.87 35.81
N LEU A 958 -5.84 -29.45 34.63
CA LEU A 958 -6.85 -28.97 33.69
C LEU A 958 -8.26 -29.03 34.30
N GLN A 959 -8.58 -30.10 35.02
CA GLN A 959 -9.83 -30.24 35.74
C GLN A 959 -10.00 -29.15 36.81
N ALA A 960 -8.96 -28.91 37.61
CA ALA A 960 -8.97 -27.86 38.63
C ALA A 960 -9.12 -26.45 38.04
N LEU A 961 -8.55 -26.19 36.85
CA LEU A 961 -8.60 -24.88 36.20
C LEU A 961 -9.91 -24.62 35.45
N TYR A 962 -10.39 -25.59 34.67
CA TYR A 962 -11.48 -25.38 33.70
C TYR A 962 -12.82 -25.95 34.13
N GLY A 963 -12.84 -26.88 35.10
CA GLY A 963 -14.03 -27.54 35.65
C GLY A 963 -14.77 -28.48 34.68
N HIS A 964 -14.75 -28.19 33.38
CA HIS A 964 -15.42 -28.97 32.34
C HIS A 964 -14.52 -29.11 31.09
N PRO A 965 -14.44 -30.30 30.43
CA PRO A 965 -13.60 -30.54 29.26
C PRO A 965 -13.84 -29.59 28.07
N ASP A 966 -15.09 -29.17 27.87
CA ASP A 966 -15.48 -28.23 26.79
C ASP A 966 -15.08 -26.78 27.03
N ASN A 967 -14.46 -26.44 28.17
CA ASN A 967 -14.03 -25.07 28.46
C ASN A 967 -12.55 -24.81 28.16
N ILE A 968 -11.78 -25.85 27.82
CA ILE A 968 -10.32 -25.74 27.64
C ILE A 968 -10.03 -24.89 26.40
N ASP A 969 -9.28 -23.79 26.55
CA ASP A 969 -8.83 -22.97 25.43
C ASP A 969 -7.96 -23.81 24.46
N LEU A 970 -8.13 -23.68 23.13
CA LEU A 970 -7.41 -24.50 22.13
C LEU A 970 -5.90 -24.50 22.36
N PHE A 971 -5.30 -23.33 22.61
CA PHE A 971 -3.86 -23.23 22.84
C PHE A 971 -3.41 -24.07 24.04
N VAL A 972 -4.17 -24.05 25.14
CA VAL A 972 -3.85 -24.80 26.36
C VAL A 972 -4.01 -26.30 26.14
N GLY A 973 -5.09 -26.71 25.49
CA GLY A 973 -5.34 -28.11 25.13
C GLY A 973 -4.22 -28.69 24.27
N GLY A 974 -3.90 -28.06 23.14
CA GLY A 974 -2.82 -28.53 22.26
C GLY A 974 -1.42 -28.48 22.90
N MET A 975 -1.17 -27.54 23.82
CA MET A 975 0.05 -27.50 24.63
C MET A 975 0.10 -28.55 25.75
N SER A 976 -1.05 -29.11 26.13
CA SER A 976 -1.15 -30.17 27.13
C SER A 976 -1.00 -31.57 26.52
N GLU A 977 -1.25 -31.72 25.22
CA GLU A 977 -1.04 -32.98 24.51
C GLU A 977 0.42 -33.43 24.56
N THR A 978 0.61 -34.73 24.74
CA THR A 978 1.91 -35.40 24.60
C THR A 978 2.34 -35.38 23.12
N PRO A 979 3.54 -34.87 22.79
CA PRO A 979 4.04 -34.91 21.43
C PRO A 979 4.07 -36.33 20.87
N LEU A 980 3.67 -36.48 19.60
CA LEU A 980 3.71 -37.77 18.92
C LEU A 980 5.15 -38.21 18.63
N PRO A 981 5.43 -39.52 18.47
CA PRO A 981 6.78 -40.01 18.19
C PRO A 981 7.42 -39.33 16.98
N GLY A 982 8.59 -38.73 17.18
CA GLY A 982 9.33 -37.99 16.15
C GLY A 982 8.77 -36.61 15.79
N ALA A 983 7.69 -36.17 16.45
CA ALA A 983 7.09 -34.85 16.29
C ALA A 983 7.35 -33.96 17.52
N LYS A 984 7.14 -32.66 17.37
CA LYS A 984 7.14 -31.68 18.49
C LYS A 984 5.72 -31.26 18.89
N VAL A 985 4.69 -31.86 18.31
CA VAL A 985 3.29 -31.51 18.57
C VAL A 985 2.44 -32.75 18.83
N GLY A 986 1.36 -32.57 19.59
CA GLY A 986 0.33 -33.58 19.77
C GLY A 986 -0.60 -33.72 18.56
N PRO A 987 -1.56 -34.66 18.60
CA PRO A 987 -2.43 -34.96 17.46
C PRO A 987 -3.29 -33.79 16.98
N THR A 988 -3.82 -32.94 17.87
CA THR A 988 -4.68 -31.82 17.46
C THR A 988 -3.89 -30.76 16.70
N PHE A 989 -2.74 -30.34 17.24
CA PHE A 989 -1.89 -29.37 16.54
C PHE A 989 -1.25 -29.96 15.28
N MET A 990 -0.89 -31.26 15.26
CA MET A 990 -0.42 -31.91 14.03
C MET A 990 -1.47 -31.84 12.91
N CYS A 991 -2.73 -32.13 13.22
CA CYS A 991 -3.85 -32.05 12.28
C CYS A 991 -4.00 -30.63 11.69
N ILE A 992 -4.00 -29.59 12.52
CA ILE A 992 -4.12 -28.18 12.08
C ILE A 992 -2.90 -27.74 11.27
N LEU A 993 -1.68 -28.08 11.72
CA LEU A 993 -0.44 -27.73 11.02
C LEU A 993 -0.38 -28.41 9.64
N VAL A 994 -0.70 -29.70 9.56
CA VAL A 994 -0.69 -30.45 8.30
C VAL A 994 -1.71 -29.89 7.31
N ASP A 995 -2.94 -29.58 7.75
CA ASP A 995 -3.95 -28.95 6.89
C ASP A 995 -3.44 -27.62 6.31
N GLN A 996 -2.90 -26.73 7.15
CA GLN A 996 -2.41 -25.43 6.68
C GLN A 996 -1.22 -25.55 5.72
N PHE A 997 -0.18 -26.31 6.09
CA PHE A 997 0.99 -26.49 5.24
C PHE A 997 0.61 -27.18 3.92
N LYS A 998 -0.38 -28.09 3.93
CA LYS A 998 -0.89 -28.67 2.69
C LYS A 998 -1.55 -27.63 1.80
N ARG A 999 -2.43 -26.78 2.36
CA ARG A 999 -3.14 -25.73 1.62
C ARG A 999 -2.19 -24.70 0.99
N ILE A 1000 -1.20 -24.21 1.74
CA ILE A 1000 -0.26 -23.22 1.18
C ILE A 1000 0.70 -23.84 0.14
N ARG A 1001 0.95 -25.17 0.18
CA ARG A 1001 1.73 -25.86 -0.85
C ARG A 1001 0.91 -26.09 -2.12
N GLU A 1002 -0.31 -26.59 -1.98
CA GLU A 1002 -1.17 -27.01 -3.09
C GLU A 1002 -1.91 -25.83 -3.74
N GLY A 1003 -2.27 -24.81 -2.96
CA GLY A 1003 -2.90 -23.57 -3.42
C GLY A 1003 -1.92 -22.48 -3.89
N ASP A 1004 -0.61 -22.75 -3.91
CA ASP A 1004 0.41 -21.81 -4.37
C ASP A 1004 0.85 -22.11 -5.81
N ARG A 1005 0.39 -21.27 -6.75
CA ARG A 1005 0.75 -21.38 -8.18
C ARG A 1005 2.24 -21.24 -8.43
N PHE A 1006 2.97 -20.61 -7.51
CA PHE A 1006 4.40 -20.37 -7.62
C PHE A 1006 5.23 -21.29 -6.71
N TRP A 1007 4.64 -22.38 -6.20
CA TRP A 1007 5.38 -23.45 -5.52
C TRP A 1007 6.53 -23.93 -6.39
N TYR A 1008 7.73 -24.07 -5.81
CA TYR A 1008 8.96 -24.27 -6.59
C TYR A 1008 8.98 -25.57 -7.42
N GLU A 1009 8.19 -26.59 -7.07
CA GLU A 1009 8.06 -27.84 -7.87
C GLU A 1009 6.91 -27.81 -8.87
N ASN A 1010 6.15 -26.72 -8.97
CA ASN A 1010 5.11 -26.60 -9.98
C ASN A 1010 5.76 -26.58 -11.39
N PRO A 1011 5.36 -27.43 -12.37
CA PRO A 1011 6.09 -27.62 -13.63
C PRO A 1011 6.37 -26.37 -14.46
N ASN A 1012 5.61 -25.29 -14.29
CA ASN A 1012 5.80 -24.05 -15.03
C ASN A 1012 6.79 -23.07 -14.38
N MET A 1013 7.36 -23.42 -13.21
CA MET A 1013 8.19 -22.52 -12.41
C MET A 1013 9.68 -22.60 -12.72
N TYR A 1014 10.21 -23.80 -12.88
CA TYR A 1014 11.62 -24.07 -13.07
C TYR A 1014 11.81 -25.29 -13.96
N ASP A 1015 12.89 -25.30 -14.73
CA ASP A 1015 13.31 -26.49 -15.46
C ASP A 1015 13.85 -27.56 -14.48
N PRO A 1016 13.87 -28.86 -14.85
CA PRO A 1016 14.32 -29.93 -13.96
C PRO A 1016 15.73 -29.72 -13.37
N GLU A 1017 16.65 -29.13 -14.14
CA GLU A 1017 18.00 -28.80 -13.67
C GLU A 1017 18.01 -27.70 -12.61
N GLN A 1018 17.15 -26.69 -12.77
CA GLN A 1018 16.97 -25.62 -11.79
C GLN A 1018 16.34 -26.15 -10.50
N ILE A 1019 15.32 -27.02 -10.60
CA ILE A 1019 14.74 -27.71 -9.44
C ILE A 1019 15.80 -28.54 -8.73
N HIS A 1020 16.60 -29.30 -9.47
CA HIS A 1020 17.70 -30.08 -8.90
C HIS A 1020 18.69 -29.18 -8.15
N ALA A 1021 19.07 -28.04 -8.73
CA ALA A 1021 19.95 -27.06 -8.08
C ALA A 1021 19.34 -26.45 -6.81
N ILE A 1022 18.04 -26.12 -6.81
CA ILE A 1022 17.32 -25.63 -5.61
C ILE A 1022 17.33 -26.69 -4.51
N LYS A 1023 17.06 -27.96 -4.85
CA LYS A 1023 17.03 -29.09 -3.91
C LYS A 1023 18.39 -29.45 -3.30
N GLN A 1024 19.50 -28.89 -3.79
CA GLN A 1024 20.81 -28.99 -3.12
C GLN A 1024 20.97 -27.99 -1.96
N THR A 1025 20.06 -27.04 -1.84
CA THR A 1025 20.16 -25.96 -0.85
C THR A 1025 19.83 -26.45 0.55
N THR A 1026 20.70 -26.19 1.50
CA THR A 1026 20.43 -26.35 2.94
C THR A 1026 20.62 -25.03 3.67
N LEU A 1027 20.00 -24.89 4.86
CA LEU A 1027 20.27 -23.73 5.71
C LEU A 1027 21.75 -23.67 6.15
N ALA A 1028 22.42 -24.82 6.28
CA ALA A 1028 23.87 -24.89 6.50
C ALA A 1028 24.66 -24.17 5.39
N ARG A 1029 24.27 -24.37 4.13
CA ARG A 1029 24.89 -23.69 2.98
C ARG A 1029 24.68 -22.18 3.03
N VAL A 1030 23.45 -21.74 3.31
CA VAL A 1030 23.11 -20.31 3.46
C VAL A 1030 23.97 -19.67 4.55
N ILE A 1031 24.15 -20.34 5.69
CA ILE A 1031 25.05 -19.88 6.77
C ILE A 1031 26.49 -19.75 6.25
N CYS A 1032 27.01 -20.74 5.55
CA CYS A 1032 28.35 -20.69 4.99
C CYS A 1032 28.56 -19.53 3.98
N ASP A 1033 27.56 -19.22 3.14
CA ASP A 1033 27.68 -18.14 2.13
C ASP A 1033 27.53 -16.74 2.74
N SER A 1034 26.67 -16.61 3.75
CA SER A 1034 26.15 -15.32 4.22
C SER A 1034 26.55 -14.92 5.64
N SER A 1035 27.17 -15.81 6.42
CA SER A 1035 27.80 -15.46 7.72
C SER A 1035 29.04 -14.57 7.53
N ASP A 1036 29.55 -13.97 8.61
CA ASP A 1036 30.78 -13.16 8.55
C ASP A 1036 32.02 -14.03 8.32
N SER A 1037 32.16 -15.12 9.07
CA SER A 1037 33.38 -15.93 9.15
C SER A 1037 33.16 -17.42 9.50
N ILE A 1038 31.93 -17.94 9.44
CA ILE A 1038 31.67 -19.35 9.77
C ILE A 1038 32.16 -20.23 8.62
N ASP A 1039 33.16 -21.06 8.91
CA ASP A 1039 33.81 -21.97 7.96
C ASP A 1039 33.48 -23.44 8.23
N ARG A 1040 32.86 -23.76 9.38
CA ARG A 1040 32.41 -25.10 9.76
C ARG A 1040 31.00 -25.09 10.32
N VAL A 1041 30.17 -25.99 9.81
CA VAL A 1041 28.77 -26.16 10.22
C VAL A 1041 28.35 -27.61 9.99
N GLN A 1042 27.41 -28.11 10.77
CA GLN A 1042 26.81 -29.42 10.53
C GLN A 1042 25.94 -29.42 9.26
N GLN A 1043 25.74 -30.60 8.67
CA GLN A 1043 24.98 -30.74 7.43
C GLN A 1043 23.50 -30.36 7.59
N ASP A 1044 22.86 -30.85 8.67
CA ASP A 1044 21.50 -30.47 9.06
C ASP A 1044 21.54 -29.64 10.34
N VAL A 1045 21.41 -28.33 10.19
CA VAL A 1045 21.47 -27.38 11.31
C VAL A 1045 20.32 -27.51 12.29
N PHE A 1046 19.26 -28.25 11.96
CA PHE A 1046 18.14 -28.51 12.88
C PHE A 1046 18.40 -29.68 13.81
N ALA A 1047 19.30 -30.60 13.45
CA ALA A 1047 19.64 -31.79 14.22
C ALA A 1047 20.86 -31.55 15.11
N ARG A 1048 20.80 -32.00 16.37
CA ARG A 1048 21.91 -31.89 17.32
C ARG A 1048 23.04 -32.86 16.94
N VAL A 1049 24.27 -32.40 17.11
CA VAL A 1049 25.50 -33.20 16.89
C VAL A 1049 26.39 -33.09 18.13
N ASP A 1050 26.87 -34.23 18.63
CA ASP A 1050 27.69 -34.26 19.86
C ASP A 1050 29.19 -34.29 19.56
N ASN A 1051 29.60 -34.59 18.33
CA ASN A 1051 31.01 -34.72 17.96
C ASN A 1051 31.45 -33.59 17.03
N TYR A 1052 32.55 -32.91 17.37
CA TYR A 1052 33.14 -31.84 16.56
C TYR A 1052 33.47 -32.27 15.11
N THR A 1053 33.72 -33.57 14.87
CA THR A 1053 33.96 -34.11 13.52
C THR A 1053 32.74 -34.02 12.59
N GLN A 1054 31.52 -33.87 13.14
CA GLN A 1054 30.28 -33.71 12.38
C GLN A 1054 30.08 -32.28 11.86
N TYR A 1055 30.88 -31.31 12.34
CA TYR A 1055 30.94 -29.95 11.80
C TYR A 1055 31.85 -29.96 10.57
N LEU A 1056 31.23 -30.04 9.40
CA LEU A 1056 31.90 -30.12 8.12
C LEU A 1056 32.43 -28.75 7.71
N PRO A 1057 33.62 -28.67 7.08
CA PRO A 1057 34.06 -27.46 6.43
C PRO A 1057 33.06 -27.03 5.35
N CYS A 1058 32.82 -25.72 5.23
CA CYS A 1058 31.85 -25.17 4.30
C CYS A 1058 32.11 -25.55 2.83
N ASN A 1059 33.34 -25.87 2.44
CA ASN A 1059 33.64 -26.35 1.08
C ASN A 1059 33.12 -27.77 0.78
N LYS A 1060 32.71 -28.54 1.80
CA LYS A 1060 32.09 -29.87 1.67
C LYS A 1060 30.56 -29.82 1.63
N ILE A 1061 29.95 -28.67 1.91
CA ILE A 1061 28.50 -28.48 1.85
C ILE A 1061 28.16 -27.91 0.47
N PRO A 1062 27.37 -28.64 -0.35
CA PRO A 1062 27.06 -28.25 -1.72
C PRO A 1062 26.49 -26.84 -1.83
N SER A 1063 26.95 -26.06 -2.81
CA SER A 1063 26.37 -24.78 -3.18
C SER A 1063 25.37 -24.92 -4.31
N ILE A 1064 24.41 -23.99 -4.37
CA ILE A 1064 23.49 -23.91 -5.50
C ILE A 1064 24.28 -23.61 -6.78
N ASN A 1065 24.10 -24.44 -7.80
CA ASN A 1065 24.72 -24.22 -9.09
C ASN A 1065 23.93 -23.18 -9.89
N LEU A 1066 24.28 -21.90 -9.78
CA LEU A 1066 23.57 -20.83 -10.50
C LEU A 1066 23.74 -20.91 -12.03
N LYS A 1067 24.70 -21.68 -12.57
CA LYS A 1067 24.92 -21.76 -14.03
C LYS A 1067 23.72 -22.29 -14.81
N VAL A 1068 22.82 -23.05 -14.18
CA VAL A 1068 21.59 -23.54 -14.81
C VAL A 1068 20.53 -22.44 -15.02
N TRP A 1069 20.81 -21.21 -14.58
CA TRP A 1069 20.06 -20.00 -14.93
C TRP A 1069 20.72 -19.18 -16.05
N SER A 1070 21.80 -19.68 -16.68
CA SER A 1070 22.45 -18.97 -17.78
C SER A 1070 21.58 -18.99 -19.05
N GLU A 1071 21.44 -17.83 -19.68
CA GLU A 1071 20.76 -17.71 -20.98
C GLU A 1071 21.80 -17.55 -22.10
N CYS A 1072 21.71 -18.39 -23.14
CA CYS A 1072 22.58 -18.28 -24.31
C CYS A 1072 22.30 -16.98 -25.07
N CYS A 1073 23.30 -16.12 -25.16
CA CYS A 1073 23.22 -14.86 -25.91
C CYS A 1073 23.93 -15.03 -27.26
N ALA A 1074 23.21 -14.76 -28.34
CA ALA A 1074 23.69 -14.93 -29.72
C ALA A 1074 24.86 -13.99 -30.08
N ASP A 1075 24.99 -12.87 -29.38
CA ASP A 1075 25.99 -11.81 -29.65
C ASP A 1075 27.11 -11.74 -28.59
N CYS A 1076 27.25 -12.78 -27.77
CA CYS A 1076 28.18 -12.74 -26.63
C CYS A 1076 29.67 -12.94 -27.00
N ASN A 1077 29.97 -13.23 -28.26
CA ASN A 1077 31.36 -13.26 -28.76
C ASN A 1077 31.98 -11.87 -28.92
N ASP A 1078 31.17 -10.80 -28.96
CA ASP A 1078 31.63 -9.41 -28.89
C ASP A 1078 31.53 -8.81 -27.47
N ALA A 1079 31.01 -9.59 -26.50
CA ALA A 1079 30.76 -9.15 -25.13
C ALA A 1079 31.92 -9.40 -24.15
N GLY A 1080 33.11 -9.74 -24.67
CA GLY A 1080 34.35 -9.83 -23.90
C GLY A 1080 34.88 -8.49 -23.37
N ASP A 1081 34.23 -7.36 -23.70
CA ASP A 1081 34.74 -6.00 -23.43
C ASP A 1081 33.77 -5.10 -22.64
N PHE A 1082 32.85 -5.69 -21.85
CA PHE A 1082 31.92 -4.89 -21.03
C PHE A 1082 32.49 -4.42 -19.67
N GLN A 1083 33.60 -5.00 -19.20
CA GLN A 1083 34.28 -4.50 -17.98
C GLN A 1083 35.26 -3.33 -18.26
N THR A 1084 35.74 -3.19 -19.48
CA THR A 1084 36.58 -2.05 -19.94
C THR A 1084 35.75 -0.81 -20.27
N LEU A 1085 34.46 -0.96 -20.54
CA LEU A 1085 33.52 0.17 -20.69
C LEU A 1085 33.18 0.86 -19.36
N THR A 1086 33.36 0.20 -18.21
CA THR A 1086 33.19 0.84 -16.89
C THR A 1086 34.44 1.55 -16.35
N SER A 1087 35.65 1.21 -16.83
CA SER A 1087 36.90 1.82 -16.32
C SER A 1087 37.34 3.06 -17.12
N LYS A 1088 36.90 3.23 -18.38
CA LYS A 1088 37.21 4.44 -19.17
C LYS A 1088 36.24 5.62 -18.99
N PHE A 1089 35.08 5.44 -18.34
CA PHE A 1089 34.14 6.54 -18.08
C PHE A 1089 34.39 7.31 -16.77
N GLN A 1090 35.47 7.03 -16.03
CA GLN A 1090 35.79 7.79 -14.81
C GLN A 1090 36.81 8.91 -14.96
N ARG A 1091 37.70 8.96 -15.97
CA ARG A 1091 38.58 10.14 -16.19
C ARG A 1091 39.08 10.16 -17.65
N ALA A 1092 38.87 11.15 -18.48
CA ALA A 1092 38.18 12.43 -18.35
C ALA A 1092 37.87 12.92 -19.77
N ALA A 1093 36.73 13.58 -19.97
CA ALA A 1093 36.76 15.01 -20.23
C ALA A 1093 35.33 15.55 -20.36
N THR A 1094 35.09 16.63 -19.63
CA THR A 1094 34.25 17.72 -20.10
C THR A 1094 34.46 18.00 -21.59
N PRO A 1095 33.46 18.57 -22.24
CA PRO A 1095 32.85 18.00 -23.41
C PRO A 1095 33.20 18.85 -24.63
N ARG A 1096 33.39 18.21 -25.79
CA ARG A 1096 33.17 18.85 -27.09
C ARG A 1096 33.29 17.79 -28.19
N GLN A 1097 32.34 17.89 -29.13
CA GLN A 1097 32.54 17.81 -30.59
C GLN A 1097 33.67 16.92 -31.09
N SER A 1098 33.53 16.08 -32.09
CA SER A 1098 32.46 15.80 -33.05
C SER A 1098 33.01 14.64 -33.88
N HIS A 1099 32.13 13.98 -34.63
CA HIS A 1099 32.40 13.43 -35.97
C HIS A 1099 33.55 14.13 -36.70
N ARG A 1100 34.33 13.56 -37.61
CA ARG A 1100 34.30 12.40 -38.53
C ARG A 1100 35.71 12.53 -39.20
N GLU A 1101 36.39 11.56 -39.76
CA GLU A 1101 36.13 10.76 -40.95
C GLU A 1101 37.51 10.18 -41.33
N ASP A 1102 37.49 9.00 -41.94
CA ASP A 1102 38.44 8.51 -42.95
C ASP A 1102 39.90 8.14 -42.60
N ARG A 1103 40.11 6.83 -42.79
CA ARG A 1103 41.15 6.19 -43.61
C ARG A 1103 42.56 5.98 -43.05
N GLU A 1104 42.84 4.67 -42.98
CA GLU A 1104 44.01 4.00 -43.56
C GLU A 1104 45.34 3.91 -42.78
N HIS A 1105 45.79 2.64 -42.68
CA HIS A 1105 47.18 2.15 -42.66
C HIS A 1105 48.05 2.44 -41.40
N VAL A 1106 48.95 1.59 -40.89
CA VAL A 1106 49.33 0.16 -41.03
C VAL A 1106 50.52 -0.03 -40.04
N LEU A 1107 50.69 -1.22 -39.44
CA LEU A 1107 51.95 -1.79 -38.85
C LEU A 1107 52.53 -1.13 -37.58
N ASP A 1108 53.28 -1.76 -36.67
CA ASP A 1108 53.69 -3.14 -36.32
C ASP A 1108 54.40 -3.04 -34.93
N ARG A 1109 54.43 -4.14 -34.15
CA ARG A 1109 55.56 -4.62 -33.27
C ARG A 1109 56.15 -3.70 -32.17
N GLU A 1110 56.83 -4.12 -31.11
CA GLU A 1110 56.92 -5.32 -30.26
C GLU A 1110 57.85 -4.90 -29.07
N ASN A 1111 57.53 -5.36 -27.85
CA ASN A 1111 58.43 -5.98 -26.85
C ASN A 1111 59.52 -5.23 -26.01
N GLN A 1112 59.61 -5.69 -24.73
CA GLN A 1112 60.71 -5.64 -23.72
C GLN A 1112 61.02 -4.29 -23.03
N GLY A 1113 61.37 -4.13 -21.74
CA GLY A 1113 61.67 -4.97 -20.57
C GLY A 1113 62.66 -4.21 -19.64
N GLY A 1114 62.53 -4.26 -18.30
CA GLY A 1114 63.60 -3.90 -17.33
C GLY A 1114 63.38 -2.68 -16.42
N GLY A 1115 63.65 -2.83 -15.11
CA GLY A 1115 63.43 -1.84 -14.05
C GLY A 1115 64.69 -1.26 -13.38
N TYR A 1116 64.45 -0.51 -12.29
CA TYR A 1116 65.37 0.10 -11.31
C TYR A 1116 66.03 1.45 -11.67
N GLN A 1117 65.29 2.55 -11.49
CA GLN A 1117 65.87 3.90 -11.27
C GLN A 1117 65.01 4.90 -10.46
N ASN A 1118 63.86 4.50 -9.87
CA ASN A 1118 62.84 5.47 -9.42
C ASN A 1118 62.78 5.79 -7.91
N THR A 1119 63.77 5.44 -7.10
CA THR A 1119 63.69 5.58 -5.63
C THR A 1119 64.20 6.91 -5.06
N MET A 1120 65.01 7.70 -5.79
CA MET A 1120 65.45 9.02 -5.32
C MET A 1120 64.50 10.17 -5.68
N ALA A 1121 63.78 10.08 -6.81
CA ALA A 1121 62.78 11.08 -7.19
C ALA A 1121 61.55 11.11 -6.27
N SER A 1122 61.27 9.98 -5.59
CA SER A 1122 60.14 9.84 -4.67
C SER A 1122 60.33 10.60 -3.33
N LEU A 1123 61.57 10.82 -2.88
CA LEU A 1123 61.86 11.46 -1.59
C LEU A 1123 61.84 12.99 -1.67
N GLN A 1124 62.12 13.57 -2.84
CA GLN A 1124 62.02 15.01 -3.08
C GLN A 1124 60.55 15.47 -3.16
N ASN A 1125 59.68 14.68 -3.83
CA ASN A 1125 58.25 14.95 -3.93
C ASN A 1125 57.50 14.88 -2.57
N MET A 1126 57.98 14.07 -1.62
CA MET A 1126 57.39 14.01 -0.27
C MET A 1126 57.74 15.23 0.60
N LYS A 1127 58.92 15.84 0.40
CA LYS A 1127 59.34 17.04 1.14
C LYS A 1127 58.58 18.29 0.68
N GLU A 1128 58.30 18.42 -0.62
CA GLU A 1128 57.47 19.51 -1.15
C GLU A 1128 55.98 19.34 -0.78
N GLY A 1129 55.48 18.09 -0.71
CA GLY A 1129 54.12 17.80 -0.27
C GLY A 1129 53.83 18.15 1.20
N MET A 1130 54.81 17.99 2.09
CA MET A 1130 54.67 18.35 3.52
C MET A 1130 54.64 19.88 3.74
N SER A 1131 55.44 20.65 3.01
CA SER A 1131 55.47 22.12 3.09
C SER A 1131 54.14 22.77 2.65
N VAL A 1132 53.47 22.19 1.65
CA VAL A 1132 52.16 22.67 1.15
C VAL A 1132 51.01 22.30 2.09
N MET A 1133 51.17 21.25 2.90
CA MET A 1133 50.15 20.82 3.86
C MET A 1133 50.22 21.66 5.16
N GLU A 1134 51.42 22.07 5.57
CA GLU A 1134 51.66 22.96 6.71
C GLU A 1134 51.06 24.37 6.46
N SER A 1135 51.23 24.93 5.25
CA SER A 1135 50.65 26.23 4.89
C SER A 1135 49.12 26.22 4.75
N ARG A 1136 48.52 25.04 4.52
CA ARG A 1136 47.06 24.87 4.46
C ARG A 1136 46.42 24.74 5.86
N MET A 1137 47.19 24.29 6.86
CA MET A 1137 46.71 24.20 8.24
C MET A 1137 46.66 25.56 8.95
N GLU A 1138 47.64 26.45 8.71
CA GLU A 1138 47.64 27.82 9.27
C GLU A 1138 46.44 28.67 8.79
N GLY A 1139 45.97 28.47 7.55
CA GLY A 1139 44.79 29.17 7.01
C GLY A 1139 43.44 28.73 7.60
N MET A 1140 43.35 27.49 8.08
CA MET A 1140 42.11 26.96 8.67
C MET A 1140 41.87 27.49 10.09
N GLU A 1141 42.95 27.75 10.83
CA GLU A 1141 42.89 28.26 12.21
C GLU A 1141 42.35 29.71 12.27
N GLY A 1142 42.70 30.55 11.29
CA GLY A 1142 42.15 31.90 11.15
C GLY A 1142 40.65 31.92 10.82
N THR A 1143 40.20 30.94 10.04
CA THR A 1143 38.79 30.82 9.63
C THR A 1143 37.92 30.35 10.80
N ILE A 1144 38.42 29.43 11.63
CA ILE A 1144 37.76 28.94 12.85
C ILE A 1144 37.64 30.06 13.91
N ASN A 1145 38.69 30.88 14.08
CA ASN A 1145 38.65 32.02 15.01
C ASN A 1145 37.68 33.14 14.56
N SER A 1146 37.54 33.36 13.26
CA SER A 1146 36.56 34.30 12.68
C SER A 1146 35.11 33.83 12.90
N LEU A 1147 34.82 32.55 12.66
CA LEU A 1147 33.50 31.94 12.89
C LEU A 1147 33.10 31.97 14.38
N THR A 1148 34.06 31.75 15.27
CA THR A 1148 33.83 31.75 16.73
C THR A 1148 33.50 33.16 17.27
N LYS A 1149 34.11 34.22 16.70
CA LYS A 1149 33.77 35.62 17.03
C LYS A 1149 32.38 36.01 16.52
N THR A 1150 32.00 35.58 15.32
CA THR A 1150 30.69 35.85 14.72
C THR A 1150 29.55 35.19 15.49
N LEU A 1151 29.74 33.94 15.96
CA LEU A 1151 28.77 33.23 16.80
C LEU A 1151 28.56 33.91 18.18
N LYS A 1152 29.62 34.45 18.80
CA LYS A 1152 29.51 35.23 20.05
C LYS A 1152 28.77 36.56 19.86
N TYR A 1153 28.94 37.22 18.72
CA TYR A 1153 28.24 38.47 18.38
C TYR A 1153 26.74 38.24 18.16
N LEU A 1154 26.36 37.20 17.41
CA LEU A 1154 24.96 36.87 17.13
C LEU A 1154 24.19 36.44 18.38
N ARG A 1155 24.79 35.65 19.28
CA ARG A 1155 24.17 35.28 20.57
C ARG A 1155 23.89 36.49 21.47
N ARG A 1156 24.76 37.51 21.45
CA ARG A 1156 24.54 38.77 22.21
C ARG A 1156 23.41 39.62 21.61
N LYS A 1157 23.28 39.66 20.28
CA LYS A 1157 22.19 40.38 19.59
C LYS A 1157 20.82 39.75 19.87
N MET A 1158 20.73 38.42 19.84
CA MET A 1158 19.46 37.72 20.13
C MET A 1158 18.99 37.93 21.58
N LYS A 1159 19.88 37.88 22.57
CA LYS A 1159 19.53 38.17 23.98
C LYS A 1159 19.03 39.61 24.19
N LYS A 1160 19.50 40.58 23.38
CA LYS A 1160 19.06 41.98 23.45
C LYS A 1160 17.66 42.17 22.84
N MET A 1161 17.37 41.48 21.74
CA MET A 1161 16.04 41.46 21.10
C MET A 1161 14.96 40.82 21.97
N HIS A 1162 15.29 39.68 22.60
CA HIS A 1162 14.35 38.95 23.47
C HIS A 1162 13.93 39.77 24.71
N ARG A 1163 14.79 40.68 25.18
CA ARG A 1163 14.48 41.62 26.28
C ARG A 1163 13.63 42.81 25.83
N HIS A 1164 13.65 43.15 24.53
CA HIS A 1164 12.87 44.26 23.98
C HIS A 1164 11.43 43.86 23.68
N MET A 1165 11.21 42.64 23.19
CA MET A 1165 9.86 42.10 22.88
C MET A 1165 9.01 41.82 24.13
N LYS A 1166 9.61 41.69 25.32
CA LYS A 1166 8.86 41.52 26.58
C LYS A 1166 8.23 42.81 27.13
N LYS A 1167 8.53 43.99 26.56
CA LYS A 1167 8.12 45.30 27.13
C LYS A 1167 6.94 45.99 26.42
N HIS A 1168 6.57 45.64 25.19
CA HIS A 1168 5.45 46.30 24.48
C HIS A 1168 4.73 45.37 23.50
N PRO A 1169 3.50 44.88 23.80
CA PRO A 1169 2.64 44.26 22.81
C PRO A 1169 1.81 45.32 22.08
N MET A 1170 1.80 45.33 20.74
CA MET A 1170 0.89 46.16 19.94
C MET A 1170 -0.30 45.29 19.49
N SER A 1171 -1.52 45.65 19.89
CA SER A 1171 -2.77 44.99 19.48
C SER A 1171 -3.45 45.77 18.35
N GLY A 1172 -3.61 45.12 17.18
CA GLY A 1172 -4.35 45.61 16.02
C GLY A 1172 -4.40 44.53 14.94
N CYS A 1173 -5.15 44.78 13.86
CA CYS A 1173 -5.38 43.84 12.76
C CYS A 1173 -4.85 44.42 11.45
N LEU A 1174 -4.53 43.58 10.46
CA LEU A 1174 -4.26 44.02 9.09
C LEU A 1174 -5.42 43.61 8.19
N ASP A 1175 -6.00 44.56 7.46
CA ASP A 1175 -7.09 44.30 6.51
C ASP A 1175 -6.63 43.73 5.17
N GLU A 1176 -7.59 43.35 4.31
CA GLU A 1176 -7.34 42.72 3.01
C GLU A 1176 -6.52 43.61 2.06
N GLU A 1177 -6.52 44.94 2.28
CA GLU A 1177 -5.70 45.92 1.55
C GLU A 1177 -4.36 46.20 2.24
N ARG A 1178 -4.03 45.43 3.28
CA ARG A 1178 -2.84 45.52 4.14
C ARG A 1178 -2.72 46.83 4.93
N VAL A 1179 -3.83 47.51 5.19
CA VAL A 1179 -3.86 48.67 6.07
C VAL A 1179 -3.95 48.21 7.51
N PHE A 1180 -3.06 48.71 8.38
CA PHE A 1180 -3.10 48.41 9.80
C PHE A 1180 -4.30 49.12 10.44
N ARG A 1181 -5.21 48.33 11.01
CA ARG A 1181 -6.41 48.78 11.71
C ARG A 1181 -6.19 48.62 13.20
N SER A 1182 -6.35 49.71 13.93
CA SER A 1182 -6.28 49.69 15.39
C SER A 1182 -7.43 48.87 15.98
N GLU A 1183 -7.21 48.33 17.17
CA GLU A 1183 -8.22 47.55 17.90
C GLU A 1183 -9.55 48.32 18.02
N ASN A 1184 -10.66 47.69 17.65
CA ASN A 1184 -12.04 48.21 17.50
C ASN A 1184 -12.28 49.22 16.35
N GLN A 1185 -11.33 49.42 15.44
CA GLN A 1185 -11.55 50.28 14.28
C GLN A 1185 -12.51 49.63 13.28
N ARG A 1186 -13.54 50.37 12.84
CA ARG A 1186 -14.52 49.94 11.82
C ARG A 1186 -14.25 50.59 10.47
N TRP A 1187 -14.44 49.86 9.38
CA TRP A 1187 -14.35 50.39 8.02
C TRP A 1187 -15.21 49.58 7.05
N ARG A 1188 -15.59 50.20 5.94
CA ARG A 1188 -16.46 49.61 4.92
C ARG A 1188 -15.59 49.21 3.73
N ILE A 1189 -15.68 47.96 3.29
CA ILE A 1189 -14.88 47.45 2.17
C ILE A 1189 -15.53 47.91 0.85
N HIS A 1190 -16.82 47.62 0.68
CA HIS A 1190 -17.63 48.06 -0.47
C HIS A 1190 -19.06 48.39 0.01
N ASP A 1191 -19.91 48.92 -0.87
CA ASP A 1191 -21.24 49.46 -0.53
C ASP A 1191 -22.14 48.54 0.32
N CYS A 1192 -21.90 47.21 0.34
CA CYS A 1192 -22.66 46.20 1.09
C CYS A 1192 -21.92 45.49 2.24
N LYS A 1193 -20.67 45.84 2.59
CA LYS A 1193 -19.86 45.06 3.53
C LYS A 1193 -19.08 45.93 4.52
N ASP A 1194 -19.43 45.83 5.80
CA ASP A 1194 -18.84 46.57 6.92
C ASP A 1194 -17.99 45.66 7.81
N CYS A 1195 -16.81 46.12 8.23
CA CYS A 1195 -15.83 45.34 8.98
C CYS A 1195 -15.33 46.05 10.24
N ILE A 1196 -14.86 45.27 11.22
CA ILE A 1196 -14.22 45.73 12.45
C ILE A 1196 -13.01 44.88 12.83
N CYS A 1197 -11.96 45.50 13.36
CA CYS A 1197 -10.83 44.81 13.97
C CYS A 1197 -11.12 44.51 15.44
N LYS A 1198 -11.14 43.23 15.83
CA LYS A 1198 -11.45 42.78 17.19
C LYS A 1198 -10.59 41.57 17.58
N GLY A 1199 -9.86 41.65 18.69
CA GLY A 1199 -8.94 40.64 19.20
C GLY A 1199 -7.77 40.32 18.26
N GLY A 1200 -7.30 41.28 17.46
CA GLY A 1200 -6.28 41.03 16.43
C GLY A 1200 -6.77 40.26 15.19
N ARG A 1201 -8.08 40.07 15.02
CA ARG A 1201 -8.73 39.50 13.84
C ARG A 1201 -9.80 40.44 13.29
N ILE A 1202 -10.15 40.28 12.01
CA ILE A 1202 -11.14 41.13 11.34
C ILE A 1202 -12.45 40.38 11.23
N GLU A 1203 -13.52 41.01 11.72
CA GLU A 1203 -14.89 40.52 11.62
C GLU A 1203 -15.67 41.42 10.67
N CYS A 1204 -16.35 40.84 9.66
CA CYS A 1204 -17.08 41.58 8.63
C CYS A 1204 -18.52 41.08 8.49
N GLU A 1205 -19.46 42.00 8.27
CA GLU A 1205 -20.88 41.75 8.10
C GLU A 1205 -21.32 42.25 6.72
N THR A 1206 -22.04 41.41 5.95
CA THR A 1206 -22.50 41.72 4.59
C THR A 1206 -24.02 41.89 4.60
N GLN A 1207 -24.50 43.06 4.16
CA GLN A 1207 -25.92 43.39 4.16
C GLN A 1207 -26.62 42.69 2.98
N MET A 1208 -27.67 41.91 3.25
CA MET A 1208 -28.48 41.23 2.22
C MET A 1208 -29.69 42.08 1.82
N CYS A 1209 -29.93 42.20 0.52
CA CYS A 1209 -31.01 43.02 -0.04
C CYS A 1209 -32.27 42.20 -0.36
N PRO A 1210 -33.47 42.70 -0.04
CA PRO A 1210 -34.73 42.10 -0.48
C PRO A 1210 -34.95 42.30 -1.99
N LEU A 1211 -35.76 41.42 -2.61
CA LEU A 1211 -36.11 41.49 -4.03
C LEU A 1211 -36.94 42.75 -4.33
N PRO A 1212 -36.52 43.62 -5.27
CA PRO A 1212 -37.27 44.84 -5.60
C PRO A 1212 -38.59 44.51 -6.32
N THR A 1213 -39.67 45.18 -5.93
CA THR A 1213 -41.05 44.91 -6.36
C THR A 1213 -41.54 45.77 -7.53
N CYS A 1214 -40.64 46.43 -8.26
CA CYS A 1214 -40.97 47.31 -9.39
C CYS A 1214 -40.34 46.81 -10.70
N ASP A 1215 -40.88 47.26 -11.84
CA ASP A 1215 -40.53 46.73 -13.16
C ASP A 1215 -39.13 47.14 -13.66
N SER A 1216 -38.47 48.13 -13.05
CA SER A 1216 -37.14 48.61 -13.49
C SER A 1216 -36.31 49.25 -12.36
N PRO A 1217 -35.86 48.44 -11.36
CA PRO A 1217 -35.05 48.94 -10.26
C PRO A 1217 -33.66 49.36 -10.74
N ARG A 1218 -33.15 50.48 -10.21
CA ARG A 1218 -31.83 51.03 -10.56
C ARG A 1218 -30.88 51.01 -9.37
N LYS A 1219 -29.62 50.66 -9.65
CA LYS A 1219 -28.55 50.63 -8.65
C LYS A 1219 -27.86 51.99 -8.58
N ILE A 1220 -27.88 52.62 -7.42
CA ILE A 1220 -27.22 53.91 -7.17
C ILE A 1220 -25.84 53.64 -6.54
N SER A 1221 -24.80 54.27 -7.08
CA SER A 1221 -23.43 54.21 -6.53
C SER A 1221 -23.42 54.80 -5.11
N SER A 1222 -22.84 54.10 -4.12
CA SER A 1222 -22.81 54.38 -2.66
C SER A 1222 -23.95 53.80 -1.79
N GLN A 1223 -24.85 53.00 -2.37
CA GLN A 1223 -25.86 52.24 -1.60
C GLN A 1223 -25.82 50.75 -1.91
N CYS A 1224 -25.98 49.92 -0.88
CA CYS A 1224 -25.91 48.47 -1.02
C CYS A 1224 -27.03 47.91 -1.92
N CYS A 1225 -28.29 48.33 -1.66
CA CYS A 1225 -29.47 47.75 -2.30
C CYS A 1225 -30.01 48.62 -3.43
N PRO A 1226 -30.49 48.02 -4.53
CA PRO A 1226 -31.11 48.76 -5.62
C PRO A 1226 -32.43 49.39 -5.17
N VAL A 1227 -32.74 50.57 -5.70
CA VAL A 1227 -33.96 51.31 -5.42
C VAL A 1227 -34.82 51.39 -6.67
N CYS A 1228 -36.12 51.40 -6.46
CA CYS A 1228 -37.08 51.94 -7.41
C CYS A 1228 -37.05 53.48 -7.29
#